data_AF-A0A8J2S1X1-F1
#
_entry.id   AF-A0A8J2S1X1-F1
#
_cell.length_a   1.000
_cell.length_b   1.000
_cell.length_c   1.000
_cell.angle_alpha   90.00
_cell.angle_beta   90.00
_cell.angle_gamma   90.00
#
_symmetry.space_group_name_H-M   'P 1'
#
loop_
_entity.id
_entity.type
_entity.pdbx_description
1 polymer ?
#
loop_
_entity_poly.entity_id
_entity_poly.type
_entity_poly.pdbx_seq_one_letter_code
_entity_poly.pdbx_strand_id
1 'polypeptide(L)'
;MRFVQFRRLDESSQETIRVGIQNSDNGSVLDLTNALEQPINLVNALAKLGSQGVIDAAATASLDMQNRKELDQSKYQLLAPITSPDKVACIGMNYKDHCEEQGAPIPLEPLVFCKFPSCIIGPFDSIPYPTDISTELDWEAELAVVIGKKGKNIQASLAKDYIFGFTVAHDVTARDWQLKKNGGQWLLGKAMDGFCPIGPCIVTADEIIDPHKLAISCRVNGEVKQSSSTSQIIHGVYDCVAWLSKFCTLLPGDIILTGTPPGVGVFAKPPQFLKFRLLNDLTKVIRIGLQKPNGKIMDLSKALPSSRSLIDALTKLGSKGLVDRATQYVSSEERENGQCEIMAPITSPSKVACVGLNYRDHCEETGKPVPLEPIFFSKFPSCVIGPFDGIPYPTGLTKELDWEAELAVVIGKRCKNIDPEEAKSHIFGFTVAHDVTARDWQFNKNGGQWILGKAMDGFCPIGPCIVTADEIPDPHKLAISCRVNGELKQNSSTSQLVHGVYDCVSWLSKFCTLLPGDIILTGTPPGVGAFAKPPLFLKKGDVVECEVEKIGIIRNQIVSAKTNRSKALNHARLVKMRFVQFKLLKDKITRIGLQKKSGGIVDLSDALPNCHSMVEALIKLGGNGLIKIAQTKDTCKELGFAPPEEPLVFSKFSSSITGPFDKIIHPDISKEVFWEAELAVVIGKNAKNIEASEAKDYVFGYTVANDLTALDWHKKNGGQWLLGKTMDGFCPIGPNILTADKVPNPHNLAISCSVNGQIKQTSNTNQLIHGVYDCISFLSKFCTLLPGDIVLTGTPPGSGGFAKPPQFLKEGDVVECEIENLGKIRNQIV
;
A
#
# COMPACT_ATOMS: atom_id res chain seq x y z
N MET A 1 2.63 -48.78 15.50
CA MET A 1 3.06 -48.40 16.85
C MET A 1 3.73 -47.03 16.81
N ARG A 2 3.66 -46.23 17.89
CA ARG A 2 4.32 -44.91 17.98
C ARG A 2 5.61 -45.00 18.77
N PHE A 3 6.73 -45.25 18.11
CA PHE A 3 8.04 -45.32 18.76
C PHE A 3 8.56 -43.92 19.08
N VAL A 4 9.03 -43.75 20.31
CA VAL A 4 9.62 -42.50 20.82
C VAL A 4 10.98 -42.77 21.42
N GLN A 5 11.81 -41.72 21.46
CA GLN A 5 12.94 -41.66 22.36
C GLN A 5 12.67 -40.60 23.43
N PHE A 6 13.12 -40.86 24.64
CA PHE A 6 12.86 -39.97 25.77
C PHE A 6 13.97 -40.05 26.81
N ARG A 7 13.98 -39.07 27.71
CA ARG A 7 14.75 -39.11 28.96
C ARG A 7 13.80 -39.10 30.13
N ARG A 8 14.15 -39.81 31.19
CA ARG A 8 13.40 -39.79 32.45
C ARG A 8 13.81 -38.57 33.27
N LEU A 9 12.83 -37.87 33.84
CA LEU A 9 13.06 -36.68 34.67
C LEU A 9 13.46 -37.04 36.11
N ASP A 10 13.30 -38.29 36.53
CA ASP A 10 13.67 -38.79 37.86
C ASP A 10 15.05 -39.46 37.90
N GLU A 11 15.77 -39.53 36.77
CA GLU A 11 17.13 -40.08 36.71
C GLU A 11 18.19 -38.98 36.90
N SER A 12 19.20 -39.25 37.73
CA SER A 12 20.25 -38.27 38.08
C SER A 12 21.18 -37.92 36.92
N SER A 13 21.22 -38.76 35.88
CA SER A 13 21.95 -38.53 34.63
C SER A 13 20.97 -38.05 33.56
N GLN A 14 21.04 -36.77 33.20
CA GLN A 14 20.25 -36.17 32.13
C GLN A 14 20.72 -36.60 30.71
N GLU A 15 21.62 -37.57 30.59
CA GLU A 15 22.17 -38.02 29.31
C GLU A 15 21.60 -39.36 28.80
N THR A 16 20.96 -40.15 29.67
CA THR A 16 20.49 -41.50 29.29
C THR A 16 19.29 -41.42 28.34
N ILE A 17 19.50 -41.81 27.08
CA ILE A 17 18.43 -41.97 26.07
C ILE A 17 17.73 -43.31 26.32
N ARG A 18 16.40 -43.28 26.27
CA ARG A 18 15.53 -44.47 26.38
C ARG A 18 14.65 -44.57 25.14
N VAL A 19 14.24 -45.80 24.83
CA VAL A 19 13.34 -46.11 23.71
C VAL A 19 12.01 -46.61 24.28
N GLY A 20 10.90 -46.14 23.74
CA GLY A 20 9.58 -46.54 24.21
C GLY A 20 8.50 -46.46 23.15
N ILE A 21 7.28 -46.85 23.53
CA ILE A 21 6.07 -46.64 22.73
C ILE A 21 5.16 -45.66 23.45
N GLN A 22 4.74 -44.63 22.74
CA GLN A 22 3.77 -43.65 23.23
C GLN A 22 2.34 -44.09 22.95
N ASN A 23 1.49 -44.00 23.97
CA ASN A 23 0.06 -44.18 23.84
C ASN A 23 -0.59 -42.93 23.23
N SER A 24 -1.43 -43.08 22.19
CA SER A 24 -2.10 -41.93 21.56
C SER A 24 -3.05 -41.18 22.47
N ASP A 25 -3.69 -41.87 23.40
CA ASP A 25 -4.90 -41.36 24.03
C ASP A 25 -4.57 -40.47 25.22
N ASN A 26 -3.52 -40.83 25.96
CA ASN A 26 -3.08 -40.13 27.16
C ASN A 26 -1.61 -39.68 27.10
N GLY A 27 -0.87 -40.03 26.03
CA GLY A 27 0.54 -39.70 25.84
C GLY A 27 1.49 -40.34 26.86
N SER A 28 1.07 -41.35 27.63
CA SER A 28 2.01 -42.12 28.45
C SER A 28 3.02 -42.86 27.57
N VAL A 29 4.18 -43.17 28.12
CA VAL A 29 5.23 -43.91 27.41
C VAL A 29 5.54 -45.22 28.12
N LEU A 30 5.41 -46.32 27.40
CA LEU A 30 5.92 -47.62 27.83
C LEU A 30 7.43 -47.68 27.57
N ASP A 31 8.24 -47.78 28.62
CA ASP A 31 9.69 -47.92 28.51
C ASP A 31 10.06 -49.32 27.98
N LEU A 32 10.61 -49.38 26.77
CA LEU A 32 11.04 -50.60 26.09
C LEU A 32 12.55 -50.86 26.22
N THR A 33 13.29 -50.02 26.94
CA THR A 33 14.76 -50.06 26.96
C THR A 33 15.27 -51.45 27.34
N ASN A 34 14.68 -52.10 28.35
CA ASN A 34 15.07 -53.46 28.72
C ASN A 34 14.60 -54.52 27.71
N ALA A 35 13.38 -54.37 27.18
CA ALA A 35 12.82 -55.30 26.18
C ALA A 35 13.62 -55.31 24.88
N LEU A 36 14.30 -54.20 24.57
CA LEU A 36 15.17 -54.03 23.41
C LEU A 36 16.65 -54.34 23.70
N GLU A 37 16.95 -55.00 24.82
CA GLU A 37 18.30 -55.36 25.26
C GLU A 37 19.22 -54.15 25.52
N GLN A 38 18.67 -53.12 26.18
CA GLN A 38 19.37 -51.89 26.59
C GLN A 38 20.11 -51.20 25.44
N PRO A 39 19.42 -50.86 24.34
CA PRO A 39 20.04 -50.18 23.24
C PRO A 39 20.36 -48.74 23.66
N ILE A 40 21.45 -48.18 23.11
CA ILE A 40 21.83 -46.78 23.35
C ILE A 40 20.77 -45.82 22.80
N ASN A 41 20.15 -46.18 21.67
CA ASN A 41 19.07 -45.45 21.01
C ASN A 41 18.32 -46.38 20.04
N LEU A 42 17.28 -45.88 19.36
CA LEU A 42 16.46 -46.64 18.43
C LEU A 42 17.24 -47.06 17.17
N VAL A 43 18.23 -46.27 16.72
CA VAL A 43 19.12 -46.64 15.60
C VAL A 43 19.89 -47.92 15.93
N ASN A 44 20.47 -48.01 17.12
CA ASN A 44 21.15 -49.20 17.61
C ASN A 44 20.20 -50.39 17.76
N ALA A 45 18.97 -50.17 18.25
CA ALA A 45 17.97 -51.22 18.35
C ALA A 45 17.60 -51.80 16.97
N LEU A 46 17.35 -50.92 15.99
CA LEU A 46 17.05 -51.31 14.60
C LEU A 46 18.22 -52.03 13.94
N ALA A 47 19.45 -51.57 14.16
CA ALA A 47 20.64 -52.22 13.61
C ALA A 47 20.86 -53.62 14.20
N LYS A 48 20.54 -53.83 15.48
CA LYS A 48 20.74 -55.09 16.20
C LYS A 48 19.62 -56.11 15.97
N LEU A 49 18.37 -55.69 16.11
CA LEU A 49 17.20 -56.58 16.12
C LEU A 49 16.44 -56.57 14.78
N GLY A 50 16.68 -55.58 13.92
CA GLY A 50 15.87 -55.32 12.73
C GLY A 50 14.48 -54.79 13.07
N SER A 51 13.76 -54.28 12.06
CA SER A 51 12.40 -53.72 12.24
C SER A 51 11.45 -54.69 12.95
N GLN A 52 11.37 -55.94 12.50
CA GLN A 52 10.44 -56.92 13.07
C GLN A 52 10.80 -57.27 14.51
N GLY A 53 12.09 -57.45 14.83
CA GLY A 53 12.51 -57.73 16.20
C GLY A 53 12.19 -56.60 17.17
N VAL A 54 12.33 -55.34 16.73
CA VAL A 54 11.92 -54.16 17.52
C VAL A 54 10.40 -54.14 17.74
N ILE A 55 9.60 -54.43 16.71
CA ILE A 55 8.13 -54.48 16.79
C ILE A 55 7.65 -55.64 17.68
N ASP A 56 8.25 -56.82 17.58
CA ASP A 56 7.89 -58.00 18.36
C ASP A 56 8.23 -57.81 19.84
N ALA A 57 9.40 -57.24 20.14
CA ALA A 57 9.79 -56.90 21.50
C ALA A 57 8.82 -55.88 22.13
N ALA A 58 8.43 -54.87 21.35
CA ALA A 58 7.41 -53.90 21.73
C ALA A 58 6.03 -54.53 21.99
N ALA A 59 5.56 -55.41 21.11
CA ALA A 59 4.29 -56.12 21.25
C ALA A 59 4.28 -56.98 22.53
N THR A 60 5.36 -57.72 22.75
CA THR A 60 5.55 -58.58 23.92
C THR A 60 5.52 -57.76 25.22
N ALA A 61 6.30 -56.68 25.29
CA ALA A 61 6.33 -55.79 26.45
C ALA A 61 4.97 -55.11 26.70
N SER A 62 4.20 -54.84 25.65
CA SER A 62 2.88 -54.23 25.76
C SER A 62 1.84 -55.15 26.40
N LEU A 63 2.03 -56.48 26.31
CA LEU A 63 1.15 -57.52 26.88
C LEU A 63 1.54 -57.94 28.31
N ASP A 64 2.78 -57.65 28.75
CA ASP A 64 3.26 -57.96 30.11
C ASP A 64 2.71 -56.97 31.14
N MET A 65 1.45 -57.18 31.56
CA MET A 65 0.76 -56.33 32.54
C MET A 65 1.43 -56.31 33.91
N GLN A 66 2.29 -57.27 34.25
CA GLN A 66 2.96 -57.33 35.55
C GLN A 66 4.24 -56.49 35.60
N ASN A 67 4.97 -56.38 34.49
CA ASN A 67 6.23 -55.61 34.42
C ASN A 67 6.15 -54.33 33.58
N ARG A 68 4.95 -53.96 33.11
CA ARG A 68 4.72 -52.76 32.30
C ARG A 68 5.17 -51.49 33.06
N LYS A 69 6.28 -50.89 32.63
CA LYS A 69 6.77 -49.60 33.13
C LYS A 69 6.25 -48.47 32.26
N GLU A 70 5.02 -48.07 32.53
CA GLU A 70 4.37 -46.96 31.84
C GLU A 70 4.60 -45.65 32.60
N LEU A 71 5.13 -44.66 31.90
CA LEU A 71 5.49 -43.35 32.46
C LEU A 71 4.47 -42.31 32.03
N ASP A 72 4.00 -41.54 33.00
CA ASP A 72 3.18 -40.34 32.75
C ASP A 72 4.01 -39.23 32.07
N GLN A 73 3.35 -38.35 31.30
CA GLN A 73 4.00 -37.24 30.59
C GLN A 73 4.83 -36.33 31.52
N SER A 74 4.44 -36.18 32.79
CA SER A 74 5.20 -35.40 33.78
C SER A 74 6.52 -36.04 34.22
N LYS A 75 6.82 -37.26 33.77
CA LYS A 75 7.99 -38.05 34.20
C LYS A 75 9.07 -38.18 33.14
N TYR A 76 8.84 -37.66 31.93
CA TYR A 76 9.82 -37.76 30.85
C TYR A 76 9.86 -36.51 29.96
N GLN A 77 10.96 -36.37 29.21
CA GLN A 77 11.10 -35.40 28.12
C GLN A 77 11.29 -36.16 26.81
N LEU A 78 10.50 -35.85 25.78
CA LEU A 78 10.71 -36.42 24.45
C LEU A 78 11.99 -35.89 23.82
N LEU A 79 12.69 -36.78 23.13
CA LEU A 79 13.77 -36.47 22.21
C LEU A 79 13.29 -36.68 20.78
N ALA A 80 14.13 -36.31 19.80
CA ALA A 80 13.94 -36.78 18.44
C ALA A 80 13.82 -38.32 18.42
N PRO A 81 12.83 -38.92 17.73
CA PRO A 81 12.63 -40.37 17.75
C PRO A 81 13.76 -41.14 17.05
N ILE A 82 14.64 -40.44 16.33
CA ILE A 82 15.92 -40.93 15.83
C ILE A 82 17.00 -39.94 16.25
N THR A 83 18.04 -40.43 16.93
CA THR A 83 19.23 -39.65 17.24
C THR A 83 20.45 -40.34 16.65
N SER A 84 21.38 -39.55 16.11
CA SER A 84 22.61 -40.04 15.48
C SER A 84 22.40 -41.03 14.31
N PRO A 85 21.55 -40.71 13.30
CA PRO A 85 21.54 -41.49 12.06
C PRO A 85 22.88 -41.32 11.32
N ASP A 86 23.19 -42.24 10.40
CA ASP A 86 24.37 -42.10 9.51
C ASP A 86 24.17 -40.92 8.55
N LYS A 87 22.94 -40.74 8.03
CA LYS A 87 22.61 -39.61 7.15
C LYS A 87 21.17 -39.14 7.23
N VAL A 88 21.00 -37.85 6.91
CA VAL A 88 19.73 -37.18 6.67
C VAL A 88 19.73 -36.69 5.22
N ALA A 89 19.05 -37.43 4.35
CA ALA A 89 18.85 -37.05 2.96
C ALA A 89 17.53 -36.29 2.80
N CYS A 90 17.48 -35.35 1.86
CA CYS A 90 16.31 -34.51 1.64
C CYS A 90 16.05 -34.38 0.14
N ILE A 91 14.77 -34.37 -0.25
CA ILE A 91 14.34 -34.21 -1.64
C ILE A 91 13.76 -32.82 -1.86
N GLY A 92 14.44 -32.01 -2.65
CA GLY A 92 14.01 -30.67 -3.03
C GLY A 92 12.95 -30.67 -4.12
N MET A 93 12.10 -29.62 -4.13
CA MET A 93 11.10 -29.37 -5.18
C MET A 93 10.21 -30.58 -5.50
N ASN A 94 9.82 -31.34 -4.49
CA ASN A 94 9.11 -32.61 -4.69
C ASN A 94 7.60 -32.50 -4.56
N TYR A 95 7.02 -31.30 -4.59
CA TYR A 95 5.58 -31.06 -4.51
C TYR A 95 5.10 -30.31 -5.75
N LYS A 96 4.08 -30.86 -6.43
CA LYS A 96 3.56 -30.30 -7.68
C LYS A 96 2.99 -28.89 -7.47
N ASP A 97 2.13 -28.74 -6.48
CA ASP A 97 1.55 -27.47 -6.06
C ASP A 97 2.61 -26.46 -5.62
N HIS A 98 3.74 -26.91 -5.05
CA HIS A 98 4.85 -26.03 -4.68
C HIS A 98 5.65 -25.56 -5.91
N CYS A 99 5.85 -26.42 -6.90
CA CYS A 99 6.43 -25.99 -8.18
C CYS A 99 5.53 -24.96 -8.88
N GLU A 100 4.21 -25.15 -8.83
CA GLU A 100 3.22 -24.19 -9.35
C GLU A 100 3.28 -22.83 -8.62
N GLU A 101 3.43 -22.83 -7.28
CA GLU A 101 3.61 -21.61 -6.47
C GLU A 101 4.83 -20.79 -6.93
N GLN A 102 5.94 -21.46 -7.20
CA GLN A 102 7.20 -20.84 -7.62
C GLN A 102 7.24 -20.47 -9.10
N GLY A 103 6.32 -21.00 -9.93
CA GLY A 103 6.44 -20.95 -11.38
C GLY A 103 7.66 -21.72 -11.91
N ALA A 104 8.11 -22.74 -11.18
CA ALA A 104 9.28 -23.54 -11.51
C ALA A 104 8.89 -24.81 -12.29
N PRO A 105 9.74 -25.30 -13.22
CA PRO A 105 9.49 -26.55 -13.91
C PRO A 105 9.54 -27.73 -12.92
N ILE A 106 8.65 -28.71 -13.14
CA ILE A 106 8.64 -29.96 -12.36
C ILE A 106 9.94 -30.73 -12.65
N PRO A 107 10.75 -31.05 -11.61
CA PRO A 107 11.98 -31.82 -11.81
C PRO A 107 11.70 -33.22 -12.37
N LEU A 108 12.43 -33.60 -13.43
CA LEU A 108 12.34 -34.94 -14.01
C LEU A 108 12.92 -36.03 -13.11
N GLU A 109 13.88 -35.66 -12.26
CA GLU A 109 14.55 -36.57 -11.32
C GLU A 109 14.52 -35.96 -9.91
N PRO A 110 14.57 -36.78 -8.84
CA PRO A 110 14.64 -36.27 -7.47
C PRO A 110 15.89 -35.40 -7.24
N LEU A 111 15.68 -34.13 -6.86
CA LEU A 111 16.75 -33.22 -6.49
C LEU A 111 17.19 -33.51 -5.06
N VAL A 112 18.41 -34.00 -4.88
CA VAL A 112 18.89 -34.45 -3.57
C VAL A 112 19.82 -33.42 -2.92
N PHE A 113 19.56 -33.14 -1.65
CA PHE A 113 20.52 -32.48 -0.75
C PHE A 113 20.55 -33.22 0.58
N CYS A 114 21.36 -32.75 1.53
CA CYS A 114 21.49 -33.37 2.84
C CYS A 114 21.54 -32.34 3.96
N LYS A 115 21.25 -32.82 5.17
CA LYS A 115 21.55 -32.14 6.42
C LYS A 115 22.53 -32.99 7.22
N PHE A 116 23.28 -32.36 8.11
CA PHE A 116 24.14 -33.10 9.04
C PHE A 116 23.30 -33.72 10.16
N PRO A 117 23.67 -34.90 10.68
CA PRO A 117 23.03 -35.46 11.87
C PRO A 117 23.03 -34.52 13.09
N SER A 118 24.00 -33.59 13.18
CA SER A 118 24.07 -32.56 14.23
C SER A 118 22.94 -31.52 14.16
N CYS A 119 22.23 -31.41 13.02
CA CYS A 119 21.10 -30.49 12.88
C CYS A 119 19.84 -30.98 13.60
N ILE A 120 19.80 -32.26 14.02
CA ILE A 120 18.60 -32.91 14.57
C ILE A 120 18.33 -32.41 15.99
N ILE A 121 17.10 -31.94 16.22
CA ILE A 121 16.57 -31.62 17.55
C ILE A 121 15.17 -32.23 17.75
N GLY A 122 14.73 -32.33 19.01
CA GLY A 122 13.44 -32.91 19.37
C GLY A 122 12.23 -32.01 19.05
N PRO A 123 11.00 -32.57 19.15
CA PRO A 123 9.74 -31.90 18.76
C PRO A 123 9.39 -30.64 19.58
N PHE A 124 10.07 -30.41 20.70
CA PHE A 124 9.81 -29.28 21.61
C PHE A 124 11.07 -28.49 21.98
N ASP A 125 12.20 -28.81 21.34
CA ASP A 125 13.45 -28.08 21.55
C ASP A 125 13.39 -26.73 20.84
N SER A 126 14.16 -25.76 21.36
CA SER A 126 14.27 -24.44 20.72
C SER A 126 15.14 -24.53 19.47
N ILE A 127 14.64 -23.99 18.35
CA ILE A 127 15.44 -23.80 17.12
C ILE A 127 16.35 -22.58 17.33
N PRO A 128 17.69 -22.71 17.30
CA PRO A 128 18.59 -21.57 17.40
C PRO A 128 18.42 -20.63 16.21
N TYR A 129 18.24 -19.34 16.47
CA TYR A 129 18.20 -18.31 15.42
C TYR A 129 19.61 -17.74 15.19
N PRO A 130 20.24 -17.94 14.02
CA PRO A 130 21.63 -17.54 13.77
C PRO A 130 21.73 -16.05 13.39
N THR A 131 21.45 -15.14 14.34
CA THR A 131 21.37 -13.68 14.12
C THR A 131 22.58 -13.07 13.45
N ASP A 132 23.76 -13.65 13.68
CA ASP A 132 25.02 -13.11 13.19
C ASP A 132 25.29 -13.48 11.72
N ILE A 133 24.52 -14.42 11.16
CA ILE A 133 24.79 -15.04 9.86
C ILE A 133 23.62 -14.90 8.88
N SER A 134 22.37 -15.00 9.37
CA SER A 134 21.17 -14.94 8.55
C SER A 134 20.07 -14.08 9.19
N THR A 135 19.32 -13.41 8.33
CA THR A 135 18.12 -12.63 8.69
C THR A 135 16.85 -13.18 8.02
N GLU A 136 16.96 -14.25 7.23
CA GLU A 136 15.89 -14.77 6.37
C GLU A 136 15.60 -16.25 6.69
N LEU A 137 15.12 -16.51 7.91
CA LEU A 137 14.76 -17.86 8.36
C LEU A 137 13.33 -18.23 7.91
N ASP A 138 13.16 -19.45 7.42
CA ASP A 138 11.90 -19.95 6.88
C ASP A 138 11.54 -21.35 7.41
N TRP A 139 10.25 -21.68 7.33
CA TRP A 139 9.68 -22.95 7.76
C TRP A 139 9.32 -23.85 6.59
N GLU A 140 9.44 -25.17 6.81
CA GLU A 140 9.10 -26.19 5.81
C GLU A 140 8.68 -27.49 6.50
N ALA A 141 7.37 -27.76 6.59
CA ALA A 141 6.87 -29.02 7.12
C ALA A 141 7.01 -30.15 6.09
N GLU A 142 7.56 -31.29 6.52
CA GLU A 142 7.78 -32.46 5.66
C GLU A 142 7.34 -33.78 6.28
N LEU A 143 7.01 -34.74 5.41
CA LEU A 143 6.98 -36.15 5.77
C LEU A 143 8.42 -36.69 5.74
N ALA A 144 8.82 -37.39 6.81
CA ALA A 144 10.12 -38.05 6.89
C ALA A 144 9.96 -39.57 6.96
N VAL A 145 10.80 -40.26 6.20
CA VAL A 145 10.87 -41.72 6.13
C VAL A 145 12.06 -42.17 6.97
N VAL A 146 11.85 -43.19 7.81
CA VAL A 146 12.93 -43.81 8.60
C VAL A 146 13.22 -45.21 8.07
N ILE A 147 14.46 -45.45 7.67
CA ILE A 147 14.90 -46.74 7.15
C ILE A 147 15.04 -47.74 8.30
N GLY A 148 14.50 -48.95 8.14
CA GLY A 148 14.58 -50.03 9.13
C GLY A 148 15.52 -51.17 8.75
N LYS A 149 15.89 -51.24 7.47
CA LYS A 149 16.68 -52.36 6.92
C LYS A 149 17.78 -51.84 6.01
N LYS A 150 18.97 -52.43 6.12
CA LYS A 150 20.09 -52.12 5.23
C LYS A 150 19.73 -52.47 3.78
N GLY A 151 19.96 -51.55 2.85
CA GLY A 151 19.66 -51.77 1.42
C GLY A 151 20.50 -50.93 0.47
N LYS A 152 20.76 -51.48 -0.72
CA LYS A 152 21.46 -50.84 -1.85
C LYS A 152 20.79 -51.30 -3.13
N ASN A 153 20.61 -50.41 -4.11
CA ASN A 153 19.91 -50.71 -5.37
C ASN A 153 18.51 -51.33 -5.15
N ILE A 154 17.77 -50.77 -4.21
CA ILE A 154 16.42 -51.21 -3.85
C ILE A 154 15.48 -50.92 -5.03
N GLN A 155 14.65 -51.90 -5.41
CA GLN A 155 13.56 -51.67 -6.36
C GLN A 155 12.41 -50.93 -5.68
N ALA A 156 11.78 -49.97 -6.33
CA ALA A 156 10.68 -49.18 -5.75
C ALA A 156 9.53 -50.05 -5.21
N SER A 157 9.20 -51.15 -5.91
CA SER A 157 8.20 -52.14 -5.47
C SER A 157 8.53 -52.83 -4.14
N LEU A 158 9.81 -52.89 -3.76
CA LEU A 158 10.29 -53.49 -2.52
C LEU A 158 10.62 -52.44 -1.45
N ALA A 159 10.55 -51.14 -1.76
CA ALA A 159 11.01 -50.09 -0.86
C ALA A 159 10.25 -50.08 0.48
N LYS A 160 8.96 -50.44 0.48
CA LYS A 160 8.16 -50.54 1.71
C LYS A 160 8.80 -51.48 2.75
N ASP A 161 9.41 -52.58 2.32
CA ASP A 161 10.03 -53.57 3.21
C ASP A 161 11.33 -53.07 3.86
N TYR A 162 11.86 -51.94 3.40
CA TYR A 162 13.05 -51.29 3.95
C TYR A 162 12.71 -50.14 4.91
N ILE A 163 11.45 -49.71 4.95
CA ILE A 163 10.99 -48.58 5.78
C ILE A 163 10.54 -49.12 7.14
N PHE A 164 11.11 -48.59 8.22
CA PHE A 164 10.62 -48.87 9.57
C PHE A 164 9.32 -48.12 9.83
N GLY A 165 9.27 -46.84 9.45
CA GLY A 165 8.11 -46.01 9.66
C GLY A 165 8.29 -44.58 9.17
N PHE A 166 7.35 -43.74 9.58
CA PHE A 166 7.23 -42.34 9.18
C PHE A 166 7.19 -41.43 10.39
N THR A 167 7.70 -40.21 10.23
CA THR A 167 7.59 -39.14 11.24
C THR A 167 7.38 -37.79 10.55
N VAL A 168 7.09 -36.75 11.33
CA VAL A 168 7.06 -35.37 10.84
C VAL A 168 8.44 -34.76 11.01
N ALA A 169 8.88 -34.01 10.01
CA ALA A 169 10.12 -33.26 10.05
C ALA A 169 9.88 -31.78 9.70
N HIS A 170 10.81 -30.94 10.13
CA HIS A 170 10.85 -29.54 9.80
C HIS A 170 12.18 -29.23 9.10
N ASP A 171 12.14 -28.88 7.82
CA ASP A 171 13.30 -28.45 7.04
C ASP A 171 13.52 -26.93 7.19
N VAL A 172 13.92 -26.51 8.39
CA VAL A 172 14.23 -25.10 8.66
C VAL A 172 15.31 -24.63 7.67
N THR A 173 15.09 -23.45 7.09
CA THR A 173 15.95 -22.96 6.00
C THR A 173 16.33 -21.49 6.19
N ALA A 174 17.62 -21.18 6.07
CA ALA A 174 18.14 -19.82 5.91
C ALA A 174 18.18 -19.45 4.42
N ARG A 175 17.21 -18.67 3.96
CA ARG A 175 16.91 -18.43 2.54
C ARG A 175 17.91 -17.54 1.84
N ASP A 176 18.48 -16.59 2.56
CA ASP A 176 19.60 -15.79 2.07
C ASP A 176 20.81 -16.67 1.72
N TRP A 177 21.09 -17.70 2.53
CA TRP A 177 22.15 -18.66 2.24
C TRP A 177 21.81 -19.69 1.19
N GLN A 178 20.54 -20.10 1.09
CA GLN A 178 20.09 -21.04 0.07
C GLN A 178 20.08 -20.41 -1.35
N LEU A 179 19.59 -19.17 -1.47
CA LEU A 179 19.27 -18.57 -2.77
C LEU A 179 20.22 -17.46 -3.19
N LYS A 180 20.74 -16.66 -2.25
CA LYS A 180 21.43 -15.39 -2.56
C LYS A 180 22.94 -15.47 -2.35
N LYS A 181 23.38 -16.22 -1.34
CA LYS A 181 24.80 -16.38 -0.96
C LYS A 181 25.33 -17.73 -1.43
N ASN A 182 26.64 -17.93 -1.24
CA ASN A 182 27.32 -19.22 -1.47
C ASN A 182 27.10 -19.86 -2.86
N GLY A 183 26.97 -19.04 -3.90
CA GLY A 183 26.85 -19.51 -5.28
C GLY A 183 25.59 -20.34 -5.59
N GLY A 184 24.53 -20.22 -4.78
CA GLY A 184 23.28 -20.95 -4.98
C GLY A 184 23.29 -22.41 -4.52
N GLN A 185 24.30 -22.83 -3.73
CA GLN A 185 24.29 -24.13 -3.07
C GLN A 185 23.45 -24.10 -1.79
N TRP A 186 22.66 -25.15 -1.54
CA TRP A 186 21.68 -25.19 -0.46
C TRP A 186 22.23 -25.62 0.91
N LEU A 187 23.34 -26.35 0.98
CA LEU A 187 23.84 -27.01 2.19
C LEU A 187 23.99 -26.03 3.36
N LEU A 188 24.62 -24.87 3.16
CA LEU A 188 24.80 -23.89 4.24
C LEU A 188 23.49 -23.25 4.69
N GLY A 189 22.50 -23.12 3.80
CA GLY A 189 21.16 -22.65 4.17
C GLY A 189 20.30 -23.72 4.86
N LYS A 190 20.63 -25.00 4.66
CA LYS A 190 19.84 -26.16 5.10
C LYS A 190 20.39 -26.88 6.33
N ALA A 191 21.70 -26.80 6.59
CA ALA A 191 22.40 -27.65 7.55
C ALA A 191 23.02 -26.88 8.73
N MET A 192 22.39 -25.79 9.20
CA MET A 192 22.77 -25.14 10.44
C MET A 192 22.27 -25.93 11.67
N ASP A 193 22.85 -25.68 12.84
CA ASP A 193 22.46 -26.37 14.07
C ASP A 193 20.97 -26.13 14.39
N GLY A 194 20.25 -27.19 14.75
CA GLY A 194 18.81 -27.15 15.04
C GLY A 194 17.90 -27.02 13.82
N PHE A 195 18.41 -27.08 12.58
CA PHE A 195 17.57 -26.94 11.38
C PHE A 195 16.86 -28.24 10.95
N CYS A 196 16.94 -29.31 11.73
CA CYS A 196 16.19 -30.55 11.48
C CYS A 196 15.37 -31.01 12.71
N PRO A 197 14.37 -30.24 13.19
CA PRO A 197 13.42 -30.76 14.16
C PRO A 197 12.66 -31.96 13.58
N ILE A 198 12.59 -33.07 14.33
CA ILE A 198 11.83 -34.26 13.94
C ILE A 198 11.05 -34.84 15.12
N GLY A 199 9.88 -35.43 14.83
CA GLY A 199 9.06 -36.12 15.84
C GLY A 199 7.58 -35.72 15.80
N PRO A 200 6.83 -35.99 16.89
CA PRO A 200 7.30 -36.51 18.17
C PRO A 200 7.62 -38.01 18.21
N CYS A 201 7.08 -38.80 17.28
CA CYS A 201 7.25 -40.26 17.24
C CYS A 201 7.44 -40.78 15.81
N ILE A 202 7.96 -42.00 15.68
CA ILE A 202 7.86 -42.79 14.45
C ILE A 202 6.61 -43.65 14.51
N VAL A 203 5.74 -43.50 13.51
CA VAL A 203 4.62 -44.41 13.25
C VAL A 203 5.10 -45.51 12.32
N THR A 204 4.94 -46.77 12.71
CA THR A 204 5.41 -47.91 11.90
C THR A 204 4.71 -47.98 10.54
N ALA A 205 5.42 -48.48 9.53
CA ALA A 205 4.98 -48.44 8.14
C ALA A 205 3.67 -49.22 7.85
N ASP A 206 3.30 -50.16 8.71
CA ASP A 206 2.06 -50.94 8.65
C ASP A 206 0.83 -50.14 9.12
N GLU A 207 0.99 -49.14 9.99
CA GLU A 207 -0.11 -48.28 10.43
C GLU A 207 -0.47 -47.17 9.43
N ILE A 208 0.42 -46.86 8.49
CA ILE A 208 0.18 -45.89 7.42
C ILE A 208 -0.31 -46.64 6.17
N ILE A 209 -1.63 -46.57 5.93
CA ILE A 209 -2.29 -47.25 4.79
C ILE A 209 -1.70 -46.78 3.45
N ASP A 210 -1.57 -45.46 3.27
CA ASP A 210 -1.01 -44.85 2.07
C ASP A 210 -0.24 -43.56 2.44
N PRO A 211 1.10 -43.56 2.36
CA PRO A 211 1.90 -42.39 2.71
C PRO A 211 1.72 -41.23 1.72
N HIS A 212 1.08 -41.46 0.56
CA HIS A 212 0.78 -40.44 -0.45
C HIS A 212 -0.64 -39.87 -0.33
N LYS A 213 -1.34 -40.09 0.80
CA LYS A 213 -2.67 -39.51 1.09
C LYS A 213 -2.78 -38.96 2.50
N LEU A 214 -1.70 -38.39 3.01
CA LEU A 214 -1.64 -37.78 4.33
C LEU A 214 -1.83 -36.27 4.21
N ALA A 215 -2.60 -35.69 5.12
CA ALA A 215 -2.64 -34.23 5.27
C ALA A 215 -1.35 -33.74 5.92
N ILE A 216 -0.81 -32.64 5.42
CA ILE A 216 0.38 -31.98 5.95
C ILE A 216 0.10 -30.50 6.18
N SER A 217 0.53 -29.97 7.32
CA SER A 217 0.36 -28.55 7.64
C SER A 217 1.48 -28.02 8.53
N CYS A 218 1.83 -26.75 8.34
CA CYS A 218 2.74 -25.99 9.21
C CYS A 218 1.99 -24.83 9.86
N ARG A 219 2.24 -24.59 11.15
CA ARG A 219 1.70 -23.43 11.86
C ARG A 219 2.81 -22.63 12.53
N VAL A 220 2.77 -21.31 12.38
CA VAL A 220 3.67 -20.37 13.06
C VAL A 220 2.83 -19.49 13.98
N ASN A 221 3.12 -19.52 15.29
CA ASN A 221 2.32 -18.82 16.31
C ASN A 221 0.81 -19.15 16.25
N GLY A 222 0.47 -20.38 15.85
CA GLY A 222 -0.91 -20.86 15.69
C GLY A 222 -1.54 -20.61 14.31
N GLU A 223 -0.91 -19.79 13.45
CA GLU A 223 -1.37 -19.49 12.09
C GLU A 223 -0.93 -20.55 11.09
N VAL A 224 -1.86 -21.08 10.29
CA VAL A 224 -1.54 -22.03 9.22
C VAL A 224 -0.76 -21.31 8.12
N LYS A 225 0.49 -21.73 7.88
CA LYS A 225 1.34 -21.23 6.79
C LYS A 225 1.39 -22.19 5.61
N GLN A 226 1.39 -23.48 5.89
CA GLN A 226 1.34 -24.54 4.86
C GLN A 226 0.15 -25.44 5.13
N SER A 227 -0.56 -25.85 4.08
CA SER A 227 -1.66 -26.82 4.13
C SER A 227 -1.78 -27.52 2.79
N SER A 228 -1.41 -28.79 2.74
CA SER A 228 -1.48 -29.59 1.52
C SER A 228 -1.69 -31.08 1.85
N SER A 229 -1.50 -31.94 0.86
CA SER A 229 -1.58 -33.39 0.93
C SER A 229 -0.32 -34.00 0.33
N THR A 230 0.19 -35.08 0.91
CA THR A 230 1.30 -35.86 0.33
C THR A 230 0.96 -36.49 -1.02
N SER A 231 -0.30 -36.41 -1.46
CA SER A 231 -0.71 -36.76 -2.82
C SER A 231 -0.17 -35.81 -3.89
N GLN A 232 0.37 -34.65 -3.50
CA GLN A 232 1.04 -33.70 -4.39
C GLN A 232 2.52 -34.02 -4.59
N ILE A 233 3.05 -35.04 -3.87
CA ILE A 233 4.44 -35.46 -4.04
C ILE A 233 4.67 -35.93 -5.48
N ILE A 234 5.72 -35.41 -6.12
CA ILE A 234 6.07 -35.66 -7.52
C ILE A 234 6.75 -37.04 -7.63
N HIS A 235 7.83 -37.24 -6.89
CA HIS A 235 8.56 -38.49 -6.78
C HIS A 235 8.15 -39.18 -5.49
N GLY A 236 7.39 -40.27 -5.59
CA GLY A 236 6.81 -40.96 -4.44
C GLY A 236 7.85 -41.41 -3.41
N VAL A 237 7.40 -41.66 -2.18
CA VAL A 237 8.23 -42.14 -1.06
C VAL A 237 9.10 -43.33 -1.47
N TYR A 238 8.49 -44.32 -2.12
CA TYR A 238 9.16 -45.55 -2.53
C TYR A 238 10.17 -45.32 -3.65
N ASP A 239 9.88 -44.38 -4.55
CA ASP A 239 10.77 -43.97 -5.63
C ASP A 239 11.98 -43.21 -5.06
N CYS A 240 11.78 -42.35 -4.06
CA CYS A 240 12.86 -41.64 -3.38
C CYS A 240 13.83 -42.61 -2.68
N VAL A 241 13.32 -43.61 -1.96
CA VAL A 241 14.13 -44.67 -1.33
C VAL A 241 14.92 -45.44 -2.39
N ALA A 242 14.25 -45.89 -3.45
CA ALA A 242 14.88 -46.62 -4.55
C ALA A 242 15.96 -45.78 -5.22
N TRP A 243 15.67 -44.52 -5.53
CA TRP A 243 16.57 -43.55 -6.15
C TRP A 243 17.84 -43.34 -5.33
N LEU A 244 17.71 -42.96 -4.05
CA LEU A 244 18.85 -42.72 -3.17
C LEU A 244 19.71 -43.98 -3.00
N SER A 245 19.08 -45.15 -2.92
CA SER A 245 19.79 -46.42 -2.76
C SER A 245 20.68 -46.80 -3.95
N LYS A 246 20.48 -46.21 -5.14
CA LYS A 246 21.39 -46.37 -6.30
C LYS A 246 22.73 -45.71 -6.03
N PHE A 247 22.75 -44.60 -5.31
CA PHE A 247 23.95 -43.78 -5.09
C PHE A 247 24.63 -44.11 -3.76
N CYS A 248 23.87 -44.28 -2.68
CA CYS A 248 24.39 -44.63 -1.35
C CYS A 248 23.74 -45.90 -0.79
N THR A 249 24.37 -46.55 0.20
CA THR A 249 23.72 -47.62 0.96
C THR A 249 22.87 -46.98 2.06
N LEU A 250 21.60 -47.38 2.13
CA LEU A 250 20.71 -47.00 3.22
C LEU A 250 20.90 -47.97 4.38
N LEU A 251 21.04 -47.44 5.59
CA LEU A 251 21.26 -48.15 6.84
C LEU A 251 20.04 -47.98 7.76
N PRO A 252 19.76 -48.94 8.66
CA PRO A 252 18.75 -48.76 9.68
C PRO A 252 18.99 -47.47 10.48
N GLY A 253 17.95 -46.65 10.62
CA GLY A 253 17.99 -45.33 11.26
C GLY A 253 18.15 -44.14 10.31
N ASP A 254 18.56 -44.34 9.05
CA ASP A 254 18.66 -43.23 8.10
C ASP A 254 17.31 -42.54 7.86
N ILE A 255 17.38 -41.24 7.62
CA ILE A 255 16.20 -40.39 7.44
C ILE A 255 16.17 -39.84 6.02
N ILE A 256 14.99 -39.90 5.39
CA ILE A 256 14.72 -39.25 4.10
C ILE A 256 13.54 -38.27 4.26
N LEU A 257 13.83 -36.99 4.11
CA LEU A 257 12.86 -35.90 4.02
C LEU A 257 12.33 -35.80 2.59
N THR A 258 11.01 -35.85 2.41
CA THR A 258 10.40 -36.07 1.08
C THR A 258 10.03 -34.80 0.33
N GLY A 259 10.35 -33.62 0.87
CA GLY A 259 10.04 -32.32 0.29
C GLY A 259 8.87 -31.61 0.99
N THR A 260 8.78 -30.31 0.71
CA THR A 260 7.84 -29.38 1.37
C THR A 260 6.72 -28.92 0.43
N PRO A 261 5.48 -28.74 0.94
CA PRO A 261 4.36 -28.17 0.18
C PRO A 261 4.45 -26.62 0.06
N PRO A 262 3.52 -26.00 -0.72
CA PRO A 262 3.38 -24.54 -0.80
C PRO A 262 3.20 -23.84 0.55
N GLY A 263 3.43 -22.54 0.57
CA GLY A 263 3.27 -21.69 1.76
C GLY A 263 4.55 -21.49 2.57
N VAL A 264 5.70 -21.68 1.92
CA VAL A 264 6.99 -21.26 2.48
C VAL A 264 7.12 -19.73 2.35
N GLY A 265 7.75 -19.07 3.32
CA GLY A 265 7.72 -17.62 3.49
C GLY A 265 8.22 -16.81 2.29
N VAL A 266 9.15 -17.35 1.50
CA VAL A 266 9.73 -16.65 0.33
C VAL A 266 8.89 -16.69 -0.93
N PHE A 267 7.89 -17.56 -1.02
CA PHE A 267 7.02 -17.70 -2.20
C PHE A 267 5.55 -17.41 -1.92
N ALA A 268 5.21 -17.04 -0.69
CA ALA A 268 3.90 -16.49 -0.39
C ALA A 268 3.70 -15.24 -1.26
N LYS A 269 2.87 -15.34 -2.33
CA LYS A 269 2.55 -14.13 -3.08
C LYS A 269 1.86 -13.17 -2.12
N PRO A 270 2.34 -11.93 -2.04
CA PRO A 270 1.93 -11.00 -1.01
C PRO A 270 0.50 -10.50 -1.13
N PRO A 271 0.01 -9.90 -0.04
CA PRO A 271 -1.27 -9.20 -0.01
C PRO A 271 -1.35 -8.09 -1.07
N GLN A 272 -2.09 -8.32 -2.15
CA GLN A 272 -2.52 -7.27 -3.06
C GLN A 272 -3.79 -6.61 -2.48
N PHE A 273 -3.65 -5.40 -1.95
CA PHE A 273 -4.78 -4.69 -1.36
C PHE A 273 -5.63 -4.05 -2.43
N LEU A 274 -6.93 -4.34 -2.43
CA LEU A 274 -7.86 -3.74 -3.36
C LEU A 274 -9.14 -3.28 -2.66
N LYS A 275 -9.96 -2.57 -3.42
CA LYS A 275 -11.29 -2.15 -3.02
C LYS A 275 -12.30 -2.77 -3.97
N PHE A 276 -13.40 -3.29 -3.45
CA PHE A 276 -14.41 -3.91 -4.29
C PHE A 276 -15.82 -3.74 -3.75
N ARG A 277 -16.81 -3.99 -4.61
CA ARG A 277 -18.20 -4.29 -4.24
C ARG A 277 -18.59 -5.67 -4.76
N LEU A 278 -19.57 -6.29 -4.13
CA LEU A 278 -20.17 -7.51 -4.67
C LEU A 278 -21.23 -7.14 -5.71
N LEU A 279 -21.17 -7.77 -6.90
CA LEU A 279 -22.11 -7.47 -7.99
C LEU A 279 -23.58 -7.76 -7.62
N ASN A 280 -23.80 -8.75 -6.76
CA ASN A 280 -25.14 -9.15 -6.31
C ASN A 280 -25.62 -8.39 -5.06
N ASP A 281 -24.79 -7.49 -4.50
CA ASP A 281 -25.12 -6.73 -3.30
C ASP A 281 -25.84 -5.42 -3.66
N LEU A 282 -27.17 -5.43 -3.52
CA LEU A 282 -28.03 -4.27 -3.79
C LEU A 282 -27.73 -3.06 -2.89
N THR A 283 -27.06 -3.26 -1.74
CA THR A 283 -26.69 -2.17 -0.84
C THR A 283 -25.46 -1.39 -1.33
N LYS A 284 -24.72 -1.94 -2.31
CA LYS A 284 -23.48 -1.36 -2.87
C LYS A 284 -22.43 -1.03 -1.83
N VAL A 285 -22.36 -1.83 -0.76
CA VAL A 285 -21.35 -1.67 0.29
C VAL A 285 -19.96 -1.85 -0.32
N ILE A 286 -19.12 -0.86 -0.03
CA ILE A 286 -17.71 -0.83 -0.36
C ILE A 286 -16.94 -1.70 0.65
N ARG A 287 -16.03 -2.52 0.14
CA ARG A 287 -15.22 -3.47 0.94
C ARG A 287 -13.73 -3.31 0.64
N ILE A 288 -12.90 -3.61 1.63
CA ILE A 288 -11.45 -3.75 1.48
C ILE A 288 -11.17 -5.23 1.26
N GLY A 289 -10.44 -5.55 0.19
CA GLY A 289 -10.11 -6.92 -0.19
C GLY A 289 -8.61 -7.17 -0.19
N LEU A 290 -8.27 -8.43 0.02
CA LEU A 290 -6.96 -8.98 -0.24
C LEU A 290 -7.05 -9.94 -1.42
N GLN A 291 -6.41 -9.62 -2.54
CA GLN A 291 -6.31 -10.56 -3.64
C GLN A 291 -5.21 -11.58 -3.36
N LYS A 292 -5.59 -12.85 -3.45
CA LYS A 292 -4.70 -13.99 -3.24
C LYS A 292 -3.99 -14.38 -4.54
N PRO A 293 -2.86 -15.12 -4.46
CA PRO A 293 -2.16 -15.68 -5.61
C PRO A 293 -3.03 -16.40 -6.65
N ASN A 294 -4.12 -17.03 -6.22
CA ASN A 294 -5.08 -17.77 -7.06
C ASN A 294 -6.12 -16.86 -7.75
N GLY A 295 -6.01 -15.54 -7.60
CA GLY A 295 -6.93 -14.55 -8.18
C GLY A 295 -8.20 -14.29 -7.38
N LYS A 296 -8.48 -15.07 -6.32
CA LYS A 296 -9.63 -14.87 -5.44
C LYS A 296 -9.43 -13.68 -4.51
N ILE A 297 -10.53 -13.10 -4.07
CA ILE A 297 -10.54 -11.92 -3.20
C ILE A 297 -11.07 -12.32 -1.83
N MET A 298 -10.27 -12.08 -0.80
CA MET A 298 -10.67 -12.24 0.59
C MET A 298 -11.20 -10.91 1.13
N ASP A 299 -12.43 -10.91 1.64
CA ASP A 299 -13.05 -9.72 2.25
C ASP A 299 -12.45 -9.46 3.65
N LEU A 300 -11.80 -8.31 3.82
CA LEU A 300 -11.16 -7.90 5.06
C LEU A 300 -12.11 -7.13 6.00
N SER A 301 -13.39 -6.97 5.67
CA SER A 301 -14.33 -6.16 6.47
C SER A 301 -14.45 -6.64 7.93
N LYS A 302 -14.36 -7.95 8.18
CA LYS A 302 -14.35 -8.53 9.54
C LYS A 302 -12.99 -8.37 10.22
N ALA A 303 -11.89 -8.40 9.46
CA ALA A 303 -10.54 -8.16 9.97
C ALA A 303 -10.33 -6.69 10.36
N LEU A 304 -11.00 -5.78 9.65
CA LEU A 304 -10.89 -4.32 9.75
C LEU A 304 -12.24 -3.68 10.13
N PRO A 305 -12.90 -4.10 11.24
CA PRO A 305 -14.28 -3.71 11.53
C PRO A 305 -14.45 -2.21 11.80
N SER A 306 -13.37 -1.54 12.21
CA SER A 306 -13.33 -0.11 12.48
C SER A 306 -12.87 0.74 11.30
N SER A 307 -12.52 0.13 10.16
CA SER A 307 -11.96 0.85 8.99
C SER A 307 -12.93 0.84 7.82
N ARG A 308 -13.27 2.02 7.31
CA ARG A 308 -14.22 2.16 6.19
C ARG A 308 -13.55 2.28 4.82
N SER A 309 -12.23 2.47 4.81
CA SER A 309 -11.40 2.60 3.61
C SER A 309 -9.97 2.16 3.92
N LEU A 310 -9.18 1.95 2.87
CA LEU A 310 -7.77 1.61 3.01
C LEU A 310 -6.97 2.78 3.65
N ILE A 311 -7.30 4.03 3.34
CA ILE A 311 -6.73 5.22 3.98
C ILE A 311 -6.98 5.19 5.50
N ASP A 312 -8.21 4.88 5.90
CA ASP A 312 -8.61 4.81 7.31
C ASP A 312 -7.86 3.67 8.03
N ALA A 313 -7.75 2.51 7.38
CA ALA A 313 -6.96 1.38 7.89
C ALA A 313 -5.47 1.75 8.05
N LEU A 314 -4.86 2.39 7.05
CA LEU A 314 -3.48 2.87 7.09
C LEU A 314 -3.27 3.90 8.20
N THR A 315 -4.20 4.84 8.36
CA THR A 315 -4.11 5.88 9.39
C THR A 315 -4.20 5.30 10.80
N LYS A 316 -5.05 4.29 11.01
CA LYS A 316 -5.28 3.68 12.33
C LYS A 316 -4.25 2.62 12.71
N LEU A 317 -3.83 1.80 11.76
CA LEU A 317 -2.98 0.62 12.01
C LEU A 317 -1.52 0.83 11.58
N GLY A 318 -1.25 1.84 10.74
CA GLY A 318 0.00 1.93 9.99
C GLY A 318 0.12 0.83 8.93
N SER A 319 1.11 0.96 8.04
CA SER A 319 1.36 -0.02 6.98
C SER A 319 1.58 -1.43 7.52
N LYS A 320 2.49 -1.58 8.50
CA LYS A 320 2.79 -2.89 9.10
C LYS A 320 1.56 -3.50 9.79
N GLY A 321 0.85 -2.74 10.62
CA GLY A 321 -0.32 -3.25 11.33
C GLY A 321 -1.47 -3.64 10.41
N LEU A 322 -1.64 -2.96 9.27
CA LEU A 322 -2.59 -3.35 8.23
C LEU A 322 -2.18 -4.66 7.53
N VAL A 323 -0.92 -4.77 7.12
CA VAL A 323 -0.36 -5.98 6.48
C VAL A 323 -0.45 -7.17 7.42
N ASP A 324 0.04 -7.04 8.65
CA ASP A 324 -0.03 -8.09 9.67
C ASP A 324 -1.49 -8.54 9.86
N ARG A 325 -2.41 -7.59 10.10
CA ARG A 325 -3.82 -7.95 10.34
C ARG A 325 -4.49 -8.60 9.13
N ALA A 326 -4.17 -8.18 7.91
CA ALA A 326 -4.73 -8.76 6.69
C ALA A 326 -4.19 -10.16 6.42
N THR A 327 -2.91 -10.39 6.67
CA THR A 327 -2.24 -11.68 6.42
C THR A 327 -2.56 -12.73 7.49
N GLN A 328 -2.80 -12.31 8.73
CA GLN A 328 -3.23 -13.19 9.84
C GLN A 328 -4.70 -13.58 9.75
N TYR A 329 -5.51 -12.83 9.00
CA TYR A 329 -6.94 -13.07 8.92
C TYR A 329 -7.26 -14.25 8.01
N VAL A 330 -7.85 -15.30 8.60
CA VAL A 330 -8.34 -16.48 7.88
C VAL A 330 -9.85 -16.37 7.71
N SER A 331 -10.30 -16.40 6.46
CA SER A 331 -11.72 -16.41 6.09
C SER A 331 -12.02 -17.60 5.19
N SER A 332 -13.13 -18.29 5.45
CA SER A 332 -13.71 -19.26 4.51
C SER A 332 -14.50 -18.59 3.37
N GLU A 333 -14.76 -17.27 3.48
CA GLU A 333 -15.51 -16.50 2.50
C GLU A 333 -14.56 -15.82 1.50
N GLU A 334 -14.03 -16.59 0.56
CA GLU A 334 -13.34 -16.07 -0.63
C GLU A 334 -14.34 -15.79 -1.75
N ARG A 335 -14.07 -14.76 -2.56
CA ARG A 335 -14.90 -14.36 -3.70
C ARG A 335 -14.14 -14.53 -4.99
N GLU A 336 -14.82 -15.06 -6.00
CA GLU A 336 -14.28 -15.08 -7.37
C GLU A 336 -14.22 -13.65 -7.91
N ASN A 337 -13.18 -13.32 -8.68
CA ASN A 337 -13.02 -11.97 -9.25
C ASN A 337 -14.26 -11.54 -10.07
N GLY A 338 -14.87 -12.47 -10.82
CA GLY A 338 -16.08 -12.22 -11.61
C GLY A 338 -17.36 -11.95 -10.78
N GLN A 339 -17.31 -12.07 -9.45
CA GLN A 339 -18.40 -11.71 -8.54
C GLN A 339 -18.21 -10.30 -7.95
N CYS A 340 -17.09 -9.63 -8.27
CA CYS A 340 -16.67 -8.38 -7.68
C CYS A 340 -16.57 -7.27 -8.73
N GLU A 341 -17.07 -6.08 -8.38
CA GLU A 341 -16.74 -4.82 -9.05
C GLU A 341 -15.48 -4.25 -8.39
N ILE A 342 -14.33 -4.30 -9.07
CA ILE A 342 -13.07 -3.74 -8.56
C ILE A 342 -13.07 -2.23 -8.73
N MET A 343 -12.70 -1.54 -7.65
CA MET A 343 -12.68 -0.08 -7.56
C MET A 343 -11.24 0.42 -7.41
N ALA A 344 -11.04 1.74 -7.52
CA ALA A 344 -9.77 2.35 -7.15
C ALA A 344 -9.39 1.96 -5.70
N PRO A 345 -8.17 1.44 -5.46
CA PRO A 345 -7.76 0.99 -4.13
C PRO A 345 -7.70 2.14 -3.11
N ILE A 346 -7.46 3.36 -3.60
CA ILE A 346 -7.56 4.62 -2.84
C ILE A 346 -8.66 5.46 -3.45
N THR A 347 -9.60 5.91 -2.63
CA THR A 347 -10.64 6.86 -3.03
C THR A 347 -10.62 8.03 -2.05
N SER A 348 -10.57 9.25 -2.57
CA SER A 348 -10.46 10.49 -1.78
C SER A 348 -9.12 10.64 -1.03
N PRO A 349 -7.96 10.56 -1.73
CA PRO A 349 -6.69 10.96 -1.13
C PRO A 349 -6.71 12.44 -0.74
N SER A 350 -5.85 12.87 0.18
CA SER A 350 -5.79 14.31 0.52
C SER A 350 -5.19 15.12 -0.64
N LYS A 351 -4.34 14.49 -1.46
CA LYS A 351 -3.73 15.07 -2.65
C LYS A 351 -3.28 14.01 -3.65
N VAL A 352 -3.27 14.41 -4.92
CA VAL A 352 -2.67 13.68 -6.04
C VAL A 352 -1.62 14.60 -6.67
N ALA A 353 -0.35 14.28 -6.45
CA ALA A 353 0.78 14.99 -7.04
C ALA A 353 1.30 14.21 -8.26
N CYS A 354 1.88 14.90 -9.23
CA CYS A 354 2.35 14.31 -10.48
C CYS A 354 3.67 14.95 -10.90
N VAL A 355 4.59 14.15 -11.44
CA VAL A 355 5.90 14.62 -11.89
C VAL A 355 5.92 14.69 -13.42
N GLY A 356 6.18 15.89 -13.97
CA GLY A 356 6.29 16.09 -15.41
C GLY A 356 7.72 15.86 -15.92
N LEU A 357 7.85 15.40 -17.17
CA LEU A 357 9.13 15.20 -17.87
C LEU A 357 10.12 14.33 -17.08
N ASN A 358 9.63 13.28 -16.43
CA ASN A 358 10.43 12.45 -15.54
C ASN A 358 10.94 11.15 -16.17
N TYR A 359 10.90 11.03 -17.49
CA TYR A 359 11.42 9.88 -18.24
C TYR A 359 12.47 10.36 -19.23
N ARG A 360 13.67 9.78 -19.20
CA ARG A 360 14.81 10.20 -20.04
C ARG A 360 14.49 10.01 -21.52
N ASP A 361 13.98 8.84 -21.87
CA ASP A 361 13.52 8.48 -23.21
C ASP A 361 12.33 9.35 -23.69
N HIS A 362 11.46 9.82 -22.79
CA HIS A 362 10.42 10.79 -23.14
C HIS A 362 10.99 12.21 -23.38
N CYS A 363 12.00 12.61 -22.62
CA CYS A 363 12.72 13.86 -22.89
C CYS A 363 13.39 13.82 -24.27
N GLU A 364 13.96 12.68 -24.64
CA GLU A 364 14.55 12.44 -25.97
C GLU A 364 13.50 12.49 -27.09
N GLU A 365 12.35 11.82 -26.94
CA GLU A 365 11.23 11.87 -27.91
C GLU A 365 10.76 13.30 -28.17
N THR A 366 10.64 14.09 -27.11
CA THR A 366 10.10 15.45 -27.17
C THR A 366 11.16 16.52 -27.48
N GLY A 367 12.45 16.14 -27.54
CA GLY A 367 13.56 17.07 -27.71
C GLY A 367 13.71 18.07 -26.56
N LYS A 368 13.18 17.77 -25.38
CA LYS A 368 13.25 18.64 -24.19
C LYS A 368 14.47 18.30 -23.33
N PRO A 369 15.09 19.29 -22.67
CA PRO A 369 16.17 19.02 -21.74
C PRO A 369 15.64 18.26 -20.52
N VAL A 370 16.47 17.35 -20.01
CA VAL A 370 16.20 16.62 -18.77
C VAL A 370 16.16 17.62 -17.60
N PRO A 371 15.06 17.70 -16.83
CA PRO A 371 14.97 18.62 -15.70
C PRO A 371 15.99 18.31 -14.60
N LEU A 372 16.68 19.34 -14.10
CA LEU A 372 17.63 19.20 -12.98
C LEU A 372 16.94 18.92 -11.64
N GLU A 373 15.71 19.39 -11.48
CA GLU A 373 14.87 19.19 -10.30
C GLU A 373 13.51 18.63 -10.75
N PRO A 374 12.81 17.83 -9.92
CA PRO A 374 11.48 17.33 -10.23
C PRO A 374 10.46 18.46 -10.43
N ILE A 375 9.77 18.45 -11.58
CA ILE A 375 8.70 19.41 -11.88
C ILE A 375 7.36 18.83 -11.43
N PHE A 376 6.74 19.43 -10.43
CA PHE A 376 5.48 18.98 -9.87
C PHE A 376 4.28 19.78 -10.36
N PHE A 377 3.24 19.05 -10.72
CA PHE A 377 1.87 19.52 -10.88
C PHE A 377 0.92 18.59 -10.10
N SER A 378 -0.38 18.82 -10.19
CA SER A 378 -1.36 18.04 -9.44
C SER A 378 -2.57 17.68 -10.27
N LYS A 379 -3.34 16.72 -9.75
CA LYS A 379 -4.73 16.47 -10.12
C LYS A 379 -5.63 16.69 -8.92
N PHE A 380 -6.91 16.96 -9.17
CA PHE A 380 -7.87 16.99 -8.09
C PHE A 380 -8.16 15.56 -7.59
N PRO A 381 -8.34 15.35 -6.27
CA PRO A 381 -8.74 14.05 -5.73
C PRO A 381 -10.01 13.46 -6.36
N SER A 382 -10.95 14.28 -6.88
CA SER A 382 -12.14 13.78 -7.60
C SER A 382 -11.85 13.19 -8.96
N CYS A 383 -10.67 13.43 -9.54
CA CYS A 383 -10.27 12.83 -10.81
C CYS A 383 -10.07 11.31 -10.70
N VAL A 384 -9.87 10.81 -9.47
CA VAL A 384 -9.58 9.40 -9.20
C VAL A 384 -10.79 8.52 -9.52
N ILE A 385 -10.62 7.61 -10.47
CA ILE A 385 -11.60 6.58 -10.83
C ILE A 385 -10.97 5.20 -10.83
N GLY A 386 -11.80 4.16 -10.83
CA GLY A 386 -11.39 2.77 -10.74
C GLY A 386 -10.71 2.23 -12.00
N PRO A 387 -10.11 1.03 -11.88
CA PRO A 387 -9.33 0.40 -12.94
C PRO A 387 -10.16 0.03 -14.18
N PHE A 388 -11.48 -0.06 -14.04
CA PHE A 388 -12.40 -0.44 -15.11
C PHE A 388 -13.53 0.58 -15.34
N ASP A 389 -13.44 1.74 -14.69
CA ASP A 389 -14.42 2.81 -14.84
C ASP A 389 -14.28 3.48 -16.22
N GLY A 390 -15.39 4.00 -16.76
CA GLY A 390 -15.35 4.77 -18.00
C GLY A 390 -14.79 6.18 -17.78
N ILE A 391 -13.87 6.63 -18.64
CA ILE A 391 -13.31 8.00 -18.62
C ILE A 391 -14.27 8.93 -19.38
N PRO A 392 -14.87 9.95 -18.74
CA PRO A 392 -15.75 10.89 -19.40
C PRO A 392 -15.02 11.74 -20.45
N TYR A 393 -15.45 11.66 -21.71
CA TYR A 393 -14.92 12.54 -22.76
C TYR A 393 -15.44 13.98 -22.57
N PRO A 394 -14.56 14.99 -22.37
CA PRO A 394 -14.92 16.37 -22.08
C PRO A 394 -15.38 17.13 -23.35
N THR A 395 -16.58 16.80 -23.81
CA THR A 395 -17.14 17.33 -25.05
C THR A 395 -17.22 18.86 -25.02
N GLY A 396 -16.65 19.52 -26.02
CA GLY A 396 -16.63 20.98 -26.12
C GLY A 396 -15.45 21.66 -25.43
N LEU A 397 -14.67 20.95 -24.62
CA LEU A 397 -13.46 21.49 -23.99
C LEU A 397 -12.18 21.11 -24.73
N THR A 398 -12.05 19.86 -25.16
CA THR A 398 -10.86 19.39 -25.89
C THR A 398 -11.19 18.43 -27.04
N LYS A 399 -10.31 18.44 -28.04
CA LYS A 399 -10.24 17.46 -29.14
C LYS A 399 -8.93 16.68 -29.13
N GLU A 400 -8.06 16.96 -28.16
CA GLU A 400 -6.69 16.44 -28.08
C GLU A 400 -6.50 15.64 -26.78
N LEU A 401 -7.40 14.69 -26.55
CA LEU A 401 -7.37 13.80 -25.39
C LEU A 401 -6.30 12.72 -25.60
N ASP A 402 -5.41 12.55 -24.63
CA ASP A 402 -4.21 11.71 -24.75
C ASP A 402 -4.09 10.74 -23.57
N TRP A 403 -3.27 9.69 -23.76
CA TRP A 403 -2.96 8.66 -22.77
C TRP A 403 -1.54 8.82 -22.21
N GLU A 404 -1.38 8.39 -20.97
CA GLU A 404 -0.10 8.37 -20.25
C GLU A 404 -0.12 7.24 -19.20
N ALA A 405 0.54 6.10 -19.47
CA ALA A 405 0.71 5.07 -18.46
C ALA A 405 1.76 5.50 -17.43
N GLU A 406 1.48 5.30 -16.14
CA GLU A 406 2.39 5.65 -15.05
C GLU A 406 2.43 4.61 -13.91
N LEU A 407 3.60 4.53 -13.26
CA LEU A 407 3.71 3.98 -11.90
C LEU A 407 3.25 5.04 -10.89
N ALA A 408 2.36 4.67 -9.97
CA ALA A 408 1.92 5.54 -8.89
C ALA A 408 2.34 5.00 -7.52
N VAL A 409 2.84 5.91 -6.68
CA VAL A 409 3.26 5.67 -5.30
C VAL A 409 2.10 5.98 -4.36
N VAL A 410 1.83 5.11 -3.40
CA VAL A 410 0.84 5.35 -2.33
C VAL A 410 1.57 5.50 -1.00
N ILE A 411 1.41 6.66 -0.36
CA ILE A 411 2.03 6.95 0.93
C ILE A 411 1.35 6.13 2.03
N GLY A 412 2.14 5.49 2.90
CA GLY A 412 1.68 4.68 4.03
C GLY A 412 1.84 5.32 5.39
N LYS A 413 2.81 6.24 5.51
CA LYS A 413 3.15 6.92 6.76
C LYS A 413 3.40 8.39 6.50
N ARG A 414 2.89 9.25 7.40
CA ARG A 414 3.10 10.70 7.35
C ARG A 414 4.59 11.03 7.24
N CYS A 415 4.98 11.85 6.25
CA CYS A 415 6.34 12.41 6.14
C CYS A 415 6.31 13.92 5.83
N LYS A 416 7.38 14.59 6.26
CA LYS A 416 7.66 16.00 6.03
C LYS A 416 9.17 16.18 6.07
N ASN A 417 9.74 16.83 5.06
CA ASN A 417 11.17 17.15 4.96
C ASN A 417 12.08 15.95 5.30
N ILE A 418 11.81 14.81 4.66
CA ILE A 418 12.60 13.59 4.85
C ILE A 418 13.68 13.46 3.78
N ASP A 419 14.76 12.76 4.10
CA ASP A 419 15.79 12.42 3.13
C ASP A 419 15.33 11.26 2.21
N PRO A 420 15.87 11.12 0.98
CA PRO A 420 15.49 10.05 0.05
C PRO A 420 15.61 8.64 0.64
N GLU A 421 16.61 8.38 1.48
CA GLU A 421 16.87 7.10 2.14
C GLU A 421 15.74 6.70 3.09
N GLU A 422 15.04 7.68 3.67
CA GLU A 422 13.90 7.43 4.57
C GLU A 422 12.61 7.13 3.78
N ALA A 423 12.51 7.59 2.54
CA ALA A 423 11.28 7.57 1.75
C ALA A 423 10.68 6.16 1.60
N LYS A 424 11.53 5.13 1.44
CA LYS A 424 11.08 3.73 1.32
C LYS A 424 10.18 3.31 2.49
N SER A 425 10.52 3.71 3.71
CA SER A 425 9.75 3.36 4.93
C SER A 425 8.43 4.13 5.07
N HIS A 426 8.22 5.14 4.23
CA HIS A 426 7.00 5.97 4.21
C HIS A 426 6.01 5.56 3.11
N ILE A 427 6.43 4.72 2.17
CA ILE A 427 5.60 4.22 1.07
C ILE A 427 4.86 2.97 1.56
N PHE A 428 3.53 2.95 1.37
CA PHE A 428 2.76 1.72 1.60
C PHE A 428 2.96 0.74 0.46
N GLY A 429 2.92 1.23 -0.77
CA GLY A 429 3.02 0.41 -1.96
C GLY A 429 2.83 1.19 -3.25
N PHE A 430 2.60 0.44 -4.32
CA PHE A 430 2.54 0.92 -5.68
C PHE A 430 1.28 0.44 -6.40
N THR A 431 0.77 1.24 -7.32
CA THR A 431 -0.38 0.93 -8.19
C THR A 431 -0.10 1.43 -9.61
N VAL A 432 -0.87 0.96 -10.60
CA VAL A 432 -0.89 1.56 -11.94
C VAL A 432 -1.73 2.83 -11.90
N ALA A 433 -1.33 3.84 -12.67
CA ALA A 433 -2.13 5.03 -12.96
C ALA A 433 -2.16 5.32 -14.47
N HIS A 434 -3.23 6.01 -14.89
CA HIS A 434 -3.37 6.59 -16.22
C HIS A 434 -3.51 8.12 -16.08
N ASP A 435 -2.51 8.88 -16.51
CA ASP A 435 -2.52 10.34 -16.50
C ASP A 435 -3.17 10.92 -17.77
N VAL A 436 -4.49 10.80 -17.84
CA VAL A 436 -5.26 11.30 -18.98
C VAL A 436 -5.03 12.81 -19.13
N THR A 437 -4.73 13.24 -20.36
CA THR A 437 -4.32 14.62 -20.61
C THR A 437 -5.08 15.24 -21.78
N ALA A 438 -5.58 16.46 -21.60
CA ALA A 438 -6.06 17.32 -22.68
C ALA A 438 -4.91 18.23 -23.16
N ARG A 439 -4.29 17.89 -24.29
CA ARG A 439 -3.01 18.46 -24.75
C ARG A 439 -3.11 19.90 -25.22
N ASP A 440 -4.24 20.26 -25.83
CA ASP A 440 -4.56 21.63 -26.19
C ASP A 440 -4.56 22.56 -24.97
N TRP A 441 -5.10 22.10 -23.84
CA TRP A 441 -5.07 22.82 -22.57
C TRP A 441 -3.69 22.83 -21.92
N GLN A 442 -2.96 21.72 -21.97
CA GLN A 442 -1.63 21.60 -21.37
C GLN A 442 -0.60 22.51 -22.05
N PHE A 443 -0.59 22.55 -23.39
CA PHE A 443 0.46 23.24 -24.15
C PHE A 443 0.14 24.70 -24.45
N ASN A 444 -1.13 25.01 -24.75
CA ASN A 444 -1.45 26.25 -25.44
C ASN A 444 -2.39 27.18 -24.66
N LYS A 445 -2.93 26.75 -23.51
CA LYS A 445 -3.94 27.52 -22.75
C LYS A 445 -3.55 27.70 -21.28
N ASN A 446 -4.44 28.37 -20.53
CA ASN A 446 -4.36 28.54 -19.09
C ASN A 446 -3.00 29.11 -18.60
N GLY A 447 -2.42 30.05 -19.37
CA GLY A 447 -1.15 30.70 -19.03
C GLY A 447 0.01 29.74 -18.79
N GLY A 448 0.01 28.56 -19.44
CA GLY A 448 1.03 27.53 -19.27
C GLY A 448 0.85 26.64 -18.04
N GLN A 449 -0.17 26.85 -17.20
CA GLN A 449 -0.47 25.98 -16.06
C GLN A 449 -1.21 24.73 -16.51
N TRP A 450 -0.72 23.56 -16.12
CA TRP A 450 -1.21 22.28 -16.64
C TRP A 450 -2.53 21.78 -16.02
N ILE A 451 -2.97 22.36 -14.89
CA ILE A 451 -4.06 21.82 -14.08
C ILE A 451 -5.35 21.58 -14.89
N LEU A 452 -5.76 22.49 -15.77
CA LEU A 452 -7.00 22.34 -16.55
C LEU A 452 -6.88 21.25 -17.62
N GLY A 453 -5.67 20.96 -18.10
CA GLY A 453 -5.39 19.85 -19.01
C GLY A 453 -5.24 18.51 -18.29
N LYS A 454 -4.97 18.51 -16.98
CA LYS A 454 -4.61 17.33 -16.18
C LYS A 454 -5.67 16.90 -15.17
N ALA A 455 -6.59 17.78 -14.77
CA ALA A 455 -7.48 17.57 -13.63
C ALA A 455 -8.98 17.67 -13.98
N MET A 456 -9.38 17.23 -15.18
CA MET A 456 -10.81 17.05 -15.49
C MET A 456 -11.35 15.77 -14.83
N ASP A 457 -12.68 15.66 -14.71
CA ASP A 457 -13.31 14.49 -14.08
C ASP A 457 -12.90 13.18 -14.77
N GLY A 458 -12.45 12.20 -14.00
CA GLY A 458 -12.02 10.89 -14.50
C GLY A 458 -10.62 10.85 -15.14
N PHE A 459 -9.82 11.91 -15.04
CA PHE A 459 -8.46 11.96 -15.61
C PHE A 459 -7.38 11.27 -14.76
N CYS A 460 -7.76 10.52 -13.72
CA CYS A 460 -6.82 9.75 -12.90
C CYS A 460 -7.32 8.33 -12.60
N PRO A 461 -7.54 7.45 -13.59
CA PRO A 461 -7.75 6.03 -13.31
C PRO A 461 -6.54 5.43 -12.57
N ILE A 462 -6.81 4.65 -11.52
CA ILE A 462 -5.78 3.90 -10.77
C ILE A 462 -6.24 2.49 -10.41
N GLY A 463 -5.29 1.57 -10.25
CA GLY A 463 -5.53 0.20 -9.76
C GLY A 463 -4.64 -0.84 -10.44
N PRO A 464 -5.10 -2.11 -10.56
CA PRO A 464 -6.31 -2.66 -9.96
C PRO A 464 -6.21 -2.88 -8.44
N CYS A 465 -4.99 -2.88 -7.91
CA CYS A 465 -4.68 -3.08 -6.50
C CYS A 465 -3.46 -2.23 -6.11
N ILE A 466 -3.14 -2.22 -4.81
CA ILE A 466 -1.85 -1.77 -4.30
C ILE A 466 -1.02 -3.01 -3.96
N VAL A 467 0.15 -3.10 -4.58
CA VAL A 467 1.21 -4.04 -4.20
C VAL A 467 2.08 -3.35 -3.16
N THR A 468 2.33 -3.98 -2.02
CA THR A 468 3.09 -3.37 -0.92
C THR A 468 4.56 -3.14 -1.27
N ALA A 469 5.21 -2.19 -0.61
CA ALA A 469 6.55 -1.73 -0.97
C ALA A 469 7.66 -2.79 -0.77
N ASP A 470 7.46 -3.74 0.15
CA ASP A 470 8.33 -4.89 0.38
C ASP A 470 8.37 -5.86 -0.81
N GLU A 471 7.34 -5.84 -1.64
CA GLU A 471 7.11 -6.79 -2.74
C GLU A 471 7.55 -6.28 -4.10
N ILE A 472 7.86 -4.99 -4.14
CA ILE A 472 8.61 -4.37 -5.23
C ILE A 472 9.91 -3.83 -4.59
N PRO A 473 10.90 -4.71 -4.35
CA PRO A 473 12.14 -4.32 -3.67
C PRO A 473 12.88 -3.18 -4.38
N ASP A 474 12.75 -3.14 -5.71
CA ASP A 474 13.26 -2.08 -6.58
C ASP A 474 12.15 -1.57 -7.53
N PRO A 475 11.55 -0.40 -7.27
CA PRO A 475 10.51 0.17 -8.12
C PRO A 475 11.07 0.84 -9.40
N HIS A 476 12.39 0.89 -9.59
CA HIS A 476 13.06 1.53 -10.72
C HIS A 476 13.45 0.53 -11.82
N LYS A 477 12.82 -0.64 -11.85
CA LYS A 477 13.09 -1.68 -12.86
C LYS A 477 11.85 -2.45 -13.31
N LEU A 478 10.67 -1.83 -13.23
CA LEU A 478 9.43 -2.41 -13.75
C LEU A 478 9.30 -2.09 -15.24
N ALA A 479 8.84 -3.06 -16.03
CA ALA A 479 8.29 -2.77 -17.35
C ALA A 479 6.97 -1.97 -17.23
N ILE A 480 6.77 -1.00 -18.14
CA ILE A 480 5.57 -0.19 -18.23
C ILE A 480 5.09 -0.09 -19.68
N SER A 481 3.79 -0.27 -19.91
CA SER A 481 3.22 -0.20 -21.26
C SER A 481 1.82 0.37 -21.30
N CYS A 482 1.44 0.88 -22.48
CA CYS A 482 0.09 1.35 -22.77
C CYS A 482 -0.38 0.81 -24.12
N ARG A 483 -1.60 0.27 -24.18
CA ARG A 483 -2.29 -0.12 -25.41
C ARG A 483 -3.55 0.71 -25.61
N VAL A 484 -3.80 1.12 -26.85
CA VAL A 484 -5.05 1.79 -27.25
C VAL A 484 -5.73 0.93 -28.30
N ASN A 485 -6.95 0.45 -28.00
CA ASN A 485 -7.69 -0.50 -28.82
C ASN A 485 -6.89 -1.77 -29.17
N GLY A 486 -6.06 -2.24 -28.22
CA GLY A 486 -5.18 -3.40 -28.39
C GLY A 486 -3.85 -3.11 -29.08
N GLU A 487 -3.66 -1.92 -29.66
CA GLU A 487 -2.39 -1.53 -30.28
C GLU A 487 -1.43 -0.97 -29.23
N LEU A 488 -0.22 -1.52 -29.14
CA LEU A 488 0.84 -1.02 -28.26
C LEU A 488 1.27 0.40 -28.68
N LYS A 489 1.17 1.36 -27.76
CA LYS A 489 1.53 2.77 -27.96
C LYS A 489 2.72 3.20 -27.13
N GLN A 490 2.80 2.77 -25.86
CA GLN A 490 3.96 3.01 -24.99
C GLN A 490 4.56 1.67 -24.55
N ASN A 491 5.88 1.59 -24.50
CA ASN A 491 6.64 0.43 -24.03
C ASN A 491 8.02 0.86 -23.53
N SER A 492 8.21 0.88 -22.21
CA SER A 492 9.45 1.34 -21.57
C SER A 492 9.64 0.65 -20.21
N SER A 493 10.51 1.20 -19.37
CA SER A 493 10.78 0.74 -18.02
C SER A 493 10.94 1.92 -17.06
N THR A 494 10.54 1.74 -15.79
CA THR A 494 10.77 2.72 -14.73
C THR A 494 12.25 2.98 -14.43
N SER A 495 13.17 2.21 -15.03
CA SER A 495 14.62 2.51 -15.05
C SER A 495 14.97 3.78 -15.84
N GLN A 496 14.05 4.27 -16.67
CA GLN A 496 14.19 5.53 -17.40
C GLN A 496 13.77 6.75 -16.56
N LEU A 497 13.29 6.55 -15.34
CA LEU A 497 12.96 7.66 -14.44
C LEU A 497 14.19 8.57 -14.25
N VAL A 498 14.02 9.87 -14.47
CA VAL A 498 15.08 10.87 -14.28
C VAL A 498 15.33 11.07 -12.79
N HIS A 499 14.24 11.33 -12.05
CA HIS A 499 14.21 11.41 -10.60
C HIS A 499 13.45 10.18 -10.09
N GLY A 500 14.12 9.39 -9.25
CA GLY A 500 13.56 8.14 -8.75
C GLY A 500 12.34 8.36 -7.85
N VAL A 501 11.65 7.27 -7.53
CA VAL A 501 10.49 7.24 -6.62
C VAL A 501 10.82 7.91 -5.29
N TYR A 502 11.96 7.54 -4.71
CA TYR A 502 12.38 8.00 -3.38
C TYR A 502 12.74 9.50 -3.40
N ASP A 503 13.40 9.95 -4.47
CA ASP A 503 13.72 11.36 -4.69
C ASP A 503 12.45 12.19 -4.83
N CYS A 504 11.46 11.72 -5.59
CA CYS A 504 10.19 12.41 -5.78
C CYS A 504 9.43 12.59 -4.45
N VAL A 505 9.37 11.53 -3.62
CA VAL A 505 8.74 11.58 -2.30
C VAL A 505 9.48 12.55 -1.38
N SER A 506 10.80 12.44 -1.27
CA SER A 506 11.64 13.34 -0.47
C SER A 506 11.47 14.79 -0.91
N TRP A 507 11.59 15.05 -2.22
CA TRP A 507 11.48 16.38 -2.81
C TRP A 507 10.14 17.04 -2.50
N LEU A 508 9.03 16.35 -2.76
CA LEU A 508 7.71 16.89 -2.48
C LEU A 508 7.49 17.14 -0.99
N SER A 509 8.05 16.28 -0.12
CA SER A 509 7.93 16.40 1.33
C SER A 509 8.57 17.69 1.89
N LYS A 510 9.50 18.33 1.17
CA LYS A 510 10.07 19.62 1.56
C LYS A 510 9.02 20.73 1.51
N PHE A 511 8.10 20.65 0.55
CA PHE A 511 7.05 21.65 0.33
C PHE A 511 5.85 21.38 1.22
N CYS A 512 5.29 20.18 1.20
CA CYS A 512 4.07 19.85 1.94
C CYS A 512 4.20 18.57 2.76
N THR A 513 3.39 18.44 3.81
CA THR A 513 3.26 17.20 4.55
C THR A 513 2.51 16.17 3.69
N LEU A 514 3.10 15.00 3.47
CA LEU A 514 2.44 13.84 2.86
C LEU A 514 1.76 12.99 3.94
N LEU A 515 0.55 12.51 3.67
CA LEU A 515 -0.29 11.74 4.57
C LEU A 515 -0.54 10.33 4.02
N PRO A 516 -0.83 9.34 4.89
CA PRO A 516 -1.25 8.01 4.42
C PRO A 516 -2.41 8.10 3.42
N GLY A 517 -2.29 7.40 2.30
CA GLY A 517 -3.24 7.43 1.19
C GLY A 517 -2.96 8.47 0.11
N ASP A 518 -2.04 9.42 0.32
CA ASP A 518 -1.66 10.36 -0.75
C ASP A 518 -0.97 9.64 -1.91
N ILE A 519 -1.15 10.18 -3.12
CA ILE A 519 -0.71 9.56 -4.36
C ILE A 519 0.30 10.46 -5.07
N ILE A 520 1.40 9.85 -5.53
CA ILE A 520 2.37 10.50 -6.43
C ILE A 520 2.46 9.71 -7.73
N LEU A 521 2.11 10.36 -8.83
CA LEU A 521 2.27 9.91 -10.21
C LEU A 521 3.70 10.25 -10.66
N THR A 522 4.47 9.23 -11.07
CA THR A 522 5.93 9.34 -11.24
C THR A 522 6.36 9.84 -12.62
N GLY A 523 5.41 10.10 -13.52
CA GLY A 523 5.65 10.49 -14.91
C GLY A 523 5.42 9.35 -15.89
N THR A 524 5.40 9.70 -17.18
CA THR A 524 5.06 8.78 -18.27
C THR A 524 6.22 8.61 -19.27
N PRO A 525 6.42 7.40 -19.83
CA PRO A 525 7.40 7.12 -20.89
C PRO A 525 6.98 7.69 -22.26
N PRO A 526 7.85 7.62 -23.29
CA PRO A 526 7.51 8.02 -24.65
C PRO A 526 6.38 7.19 -25.26
N GLY A 527 5.82 7.66 -26.38
CA GLY A 527 4.71 7.01 -27.09
C GLY A 527 3.32 7.58 -26.73
N VAL A 528 3.28 8.78 -26.17
CA VAL A 528 2.03 9.54 -25.99
C VAL A 528 1.56 10.08 -27.34
N GLY A 529 0.25 10.20 -27.52
CA GLY A 529 -0.39 10.50 -28.80
C GLY A 529 0.00 11.84 -29.41
N ALA A 530 0.27 12.86 -28.58
CA ALA A 530 0.67 14.19 -29.05
C ALA A 530 1.98 14.23 -29.84
N PHE A 531 2.90 13.29 -29.59
CA PHE A 531 4.21 13.23 -30.26
C PHE A 531 4.28 12.16 -31.36
N ALA A 532 3.17 11.43 -31.58
CA ALA A 532 3.03 10.57 -32.74
C ALA A 532 3.11 11.38 -34.05
N LYS A 533 3.51 10.72 -35.13
CA LYS A 533 3.61 11.34 -36.47
C LYS A 533 2.71 10.58 -37.46
N PRO A 534 1.50 11.09 -37.79
CA PRO A 534 0.86 12.30 -37.27
C PRO A 534 0.36 12.14 -35.82
N PRO A 535 0.03 13.24 -35.11
CA PRO A 535 -0.54 13.15 -33.75
C PRO A 535 -1.82 12.32 -33.71
N LEU A 536 -1.99 11.57 -32.63
CA LEU A 536 -3.13 10.70 -32.40
C LEU A 536 -3.80 11.07 -31.08
N PHE A 537 -5.13 11.11 -31.07
CA PHE A 537 -5.89 11.45 -29.87
C PHE A 537 -7.06 10.50 -29.69
N LEU A 538 -7.38 10.25 -28.43
CA LEU A 538 -8.48 9.38 -27.99
C LEU A 538 -9.83 9.95 -28.41
N LYS A 539 -10.73 9.04 -28.76
CA LYS A 539 -12.12 9.33 -29.14
C LYS A 539 -13.06 8.53 -28.25
N LYS A 540 -14.32 8.95 -28.23
CA LYS A 540 -15.40 8.18 -27.58
C LYS A 540 -15.44 6.76 -28.14
N GLY A 541 -15.48 5.77 -27.27
CA GLY A 541 -15.47 4.36 -27.60
C GLY A 541 -14.09 3.69 -27.47
N ASP A 542 -13.00 4.46 -27.57
CA ASP A 542 -11.65 3.92 -27.45
C ASP A 542 -11.42 3.28 -26.08
N VAL A 543 -10.65 2.21 -26.06
CA VAL A 543 -10.26 1.49 -24.85
C VAL A 543 -8.76 1.67 -24.64
N VAL A 544 -8.38 2.11 -23.44
CA VAL A 544 -6.98 2.27 -23.04
C VAL A 544 -6.64 1.25 -21.97
N GLU A 545 -5.54 0.53 -22.15
CA GLU A 545 -4.99 -0.42 -21.19
C GLU A 545 -3.61 0.06 -20.76
N CYS A 546 -3.44 0.38 -19.48
CA CYS A 546 -2.13 0.71 -18.89
C CYS A 546 -1.68 -0.44 -18.01
N GLU A 547 -0.41 -0.81 -18.10
CA GLU A 547 0.17 -1.97 -17.42
C GLU A 547 1.50 -1.62 -16.79
N VAL A 548 1.68 -2.04 -15.53
CA VAL A 548 2.99 -2.02 -14.85
C VAL A 548 3.28 -3.42 -14.34
N GLU A 549 4.49 -3.89 -14.63
CA GLU A 549 4.99 -5.20 -14.23
C GLU A 549 4.77 -5.44 -12.72
N LYS A 550 4.40 -6.68 -12.35
CA LYS A 550 4.10 -7.13 -10.97
C LYS A 550 2.87 -6.50 -10.31
N ILE A 551 2.29 -5.44 -10.86
CA ILE A 551 1.08 -4.79 -10.33
C ILE A 551 -0.16 -5.26 -11.07
N GLY A 552 -0.17 -5.14 -12.40
CA GLY A 552 -1.29 -5.58 -13.24
C GLY A 552 -1.71 -4.54 -14.28
N ILE A 553 -2.96 -4.65 -14.73
CA ILE A 553 -3.53 -3.87 -15.84
C ILE A 553 -4.76 -3.12 -15.35
N ILE A 554 -4.87 -1.85 -15.75
CA ILE A 554 -6.12 -1.08 -15.73
C ILE A 554 -6.62 -0.93 -17.17
N ARG A 555 -7.94 -0.98 -17.36
CA ARG A 555 -8.60 -0.95 -18.67
C ARG A 555 -9.81 -0.04 -18.63
N ASN A 556 -9.67 1.16 -19.19
CA ASN A 556 -10.70 2.18 -19.16
C ASN A 556 -11.22 2.47 -20.57
N GLN A 557 -12.54 2.55 -20.72
CA GLN A 557 -13.17 2.98 -21.98
C GLN A 557 -13.48 4.47 -21.94
N ILE A 558 -13.22 5.18 -23.04
CA ILE A 558 -13.63 6.58 -23.20
C ILE A 558 -15.13 6.62 -23.47
N VAL A 559 -15.90 7.20 -22.56
CA VAL A 559 -17.36 7.25 -22.62
C VAL A 559 -17.88 8.66 -22.84
N SER A 560 -19.12 8.79 -23.30
CA SER A 560 -19.80 10.09 -23.27
C SER A 560 -19.96 10.54 -21.82
N ALA A 561 -19.61 11.81 -21.53
CA ALA A 561 -19.88 12.39 -20.22
C ALA A 561 -21.37 12.32 -19.90
N LYS A 562 -21.74 11.77 -18.74
CA LYS A 562 -23.12 11.77 -18.26
C LYS A 562 -23.49 13.21 -17.85
N THR A 563 -24.51 13.79 -18.48
CA THR A 563 -25.12 15.06 -18.08
C THR A 563 -25.97 14.87 -16.83
N ASN A 564 -25.34 14.54 -15.69
CA ASN A 564 -26.03 14.59 -14.41
C ASN A 564 -26.08 16.06 -13.95
N ARG A 565 -27.06 16.82 -14.46
CA ARG A 565 -27.49 18.05 -13.77
C ARG A 565 -28.05 17.62 -12.42
N SER A 566 -27.33 17.90 -11.33
CA SER A 566 -27.88 17.72 -9.99
C SER A 566 -29.15 18.55 -9.89
N LYS A 567 -30.32 17.91 -9.72
CA LYS A 567 -31.53 18.64 -9.33
C LYS A 567 -31.21 19.36 -8.02
N ALA A 568 -31.42 20.68 -7.99
CA ALA A 568 -31.33 21.45 -6.77
C ALA A 568 -32.24 20.79 -5.71
N LEU A 569 -31.65 20.25 -4.64
CA LEU A 569 -32.39 19.82 -3.48
C LEU A 569 -33.02 21.06 -2.84
N ASN A 570 -34.35 21.09 -2.80
CA ASN A 570 -35.13 22.06 -2.03
C ASN A 570 -34.61 22.05 -0.59
N HIS A 571 -34.01 23.16 -0.16
CA HIS A 571 -33.55 23.29 1.21
C HIS A 571 -34.73 23.43 2.16
N ALA A 572 -34.72 22.63 3.22
CA ALA A 572 -35.20 23.10 4.51
C ALA A 572 -34.42 24.37 4.89
N ARG A 573 -35.13 25.41 5.34
CA ARG A 573 -34.61 26.73 5.72
C ARG A 573 -33.27 26.62 6.49
N LEU A 574 -32.14 26.92 5.85
CA LEU A 574 -30.90 27.22 6.57
C LEU A 574 -31.13 28.52 7.36
N VAL A 575 -31.17 28.41 8.67
CA VAL A 575 -31.27 29.55 9.59
C VAL A 575 -29.97 30.36 9.47
N LYS A 576 -30.05 31.69 9.50
CA LYS A 576 -28.91 32.63 9.50
C LYS A 576 -27.86 32.23 10.56
N MET A 577 -26.75 31.61 10.16
CA MET A 577 -25.73 31.05 11.05
C MET A 577 -24.35 31.67 10.81
N ARG A 578 -23.52 31.78 11.88
CA ARG A 578 -22.10 32.17 11.82
C ARG A 578 -21.27 31.02 12.37
N PHE A 579 -20.43 30.42 11.54
CA PHE A 579 -19.48 29.39 11.98
C PHE A 579 -18.16 30.04 12.37
N VAL A 580 -17.64 29.69 13.54
CA VAL A 580 -16.42 30.24 14.13
C VAL A 580 -15.46 29.13 14.52
N GLN A 581 -14.17 29.41 14.45
CA GLN A 581 -13.13 28.58 15.06
C GLN A 581 -12.72 29.20 16.39
N PHE A 582 -12.55 28.36 17.42
CA PHE A 582 -12.12 28.80 18.75
C PHE A 582 -11.22 27.74 19.38
N LYS A 583 -10.34 28.16 20.30
CA LYS A 583 -9.56 27.24 21.15
C LYS A 583 -10.09 27.38 22.58
N LEU A 584 -10.34 26.26 23.26
CA LEU A 584 -10.56 26.33 24.70
C LEU A 584 -9.21 26.61 25.37
N LEU A 585 -9.19 27.58 26.30
CA LEU A 585 -7.97 27.97 27.01
C LEU A 585 -7.30 26.80 27.75
N LYS A 586 -8.10 25.78 28.12
CA LYS A 586 -7.67 24.62 28.91
C LYS A 586 -6.88 23.59 28.10
N ASP A 587 -7.31 23.29 26.87
CA ASP A 587 -6.72 22.22 26.05
C ASP A 587 -5.93 22.73 24.84
N LYS A 588 -6.09 24.02 24.48
CA LYS A 588 -5.50 24.65 23.29
C LYS A 588 -5.86 23.95 21.98
N ILE A 589 -6.87 23.08 21.98
CA ILE A 589 -7.35 22.36 20.80
C ILE A 589 -8.26 23.28 20.01
N THR A 590 -8.02 23.41 18.69
CA THR A 590 -8.93 24.15 17.81
C THR A 590 -10.22 23.38 17.63
N ARG A 591 -11.35 24.06 17.87
CA ARG A 591 -12.71 23.57 17.76
C ARG A 591 -13.53 24.43 16.82
N ILE A 592 -14.63 23.88 16.33
CA ILE A 592 -15.59 24.57 15.46
C ILE A 592 -16.85 24.81 16.27
N GLY A 593 -17.43 26.01 16.14
CA GLY A 593 -18.68 26.32 16.80
C GLY A 593 -19.60 27.22 15.99
N LEU A 594 -20.84 27.32 16.43
CA LEU A 594 -21.82 28.30 15.93
C LEU A 594 -21.85 29.49 16.87
N GLN A 595 -21.48 30.67 16.38
CA GLN A 595 -21.60 31.91 17.13
C GLN A 595 -23.06 32.40 17.11
N LYS A 596 -23.66 32.47 18.29
CA LYS A 596 -24.99 33.06 18.51
C LYS A 596 -24.89 34.58 18.33
N LYS A 597 -26.02 35.23 17.99
CA LYS A 597 -26.10 36.71 17.94
C LYS A 597 -25.69 37.39 19.26
N SER A 598 -25.85 36.71 20.40
CA SER A 598 -25.44 37.19 21.72
C SER A 598 -23.94 37.05 22.02
N GLY A 599 -23.13 36.55 21.07
CA GLY A 599 -21.68 36.37 21.21
C GLY A 599 -21.24 35.01 21.77
N GLY A 600 -22.14 34.25 22.39
CA GLY A 600 -21.84 32.88 22.88
C GLY A 600 -21.64 31.87 21.73
N ILE A 601 -20.79 30.88 21.95
CA ILE A 601 -20.43 29.85 20.96
C ILE A 601 -21.09 28.51 21.35
N VAL A 602 -21.77 27.86 20.40
CA VAL A 602 -22.19 26.46 20.52
C VAL A 602 -21.07 25.59 19.96
N ASP A 603 -20.43 24.80 20.80
CA ASP A 603 -19.38 23.86 20.38
C ASP A 603 -20.00 22.74 19.51
N LEU A 604 -19.42 22.49 18.33
CA LEU A 604 -19.83 21.44 17.40
C LEU A 604 -18.86 20.25 17.39
N SER A 605 -17.90 20.19 18.31
CA SER A 605 -16.85 19.15 18.31
C SER A 605 -17.40 17.73 18.39
N ASP A 606 -18.54 17.52 19.06
CA ASP A 606 -19.20 16.20 19.13
C ASP A 606 -19.82 15.79 17.78
N ALA A 607 -20.26 16.78 16.98
CA ALA A 607 -20.82 16.54 15.65
C ALA A 607 -19.74 16.45 14.55
N LEU A 608 -18.56 17.04 14.79
CA LEU A 608 -17.44 17.11 13.85
C LEU A 608 -16.11 16.72 14.56
N PRO A 609 -15.98 15.45 15.00
CA PRO A 609 -14.79 15.01 15.72
C PRO A 609 -13.54 15.08 14.83
N ASN A 610 -12.41 15.50 15.42
CA ASN A 610 -11.10 15.61 14.78
C ASN A 610 -11.00 16.62 13.61
N CYS A 611 -11.89 17.61 13.54
CA CYS A 611 -11.77 18.72 12.59
C CYS A 611 -11.23 19.96 13.28
N HIS A 612 -10.11 20.49 12.80
CA HIS A 612 -9.43 21.66 13.37
C HIS A 612 -9.83 22.97 12.66
N SER A 613 -10.59 22.90 11.57
CA SER A 613 -11.23 24.06 10.93
C SER A 613 -12.56 23.66 10.29
N MET A 614 -13.51 24.62 10.15
CA MET A 614 -14.75 24.39 9.40
C MET A 614 -14.46 24.03 7.93
N VAL A 615 -13.39 24.58 7.40
CA VAL A 615 -12.86 24.27 6.08
C VAL A 615 -12.41 22.81 6.00
N GLU A 616 -11.63 22.32 6.96
CA GLU A 616 -11.23 20.91 7.04
C GLU A 616 -12.45 19.99 7.21
N ALA A 617 -13.43 20.39 8.03
CA ALA A 617 -14.67 19.65 8.18
C ALA A 617 -15.45 19.53 6.86
N LEU A 618 -15.51 20.61 6.08
CA LEU A 618 -16.17 20.62 4.77
C LEU A 618 -15.35 19.85 3.72
N ILE A 619 -14.02 19.97 3.70
CA ILE A 619 -13.14 19.19 2.80
C ILE A 619 -13.24 17.69 3.10
N LYS A 620 -13.36 17.30 4.38
CA LYS A 620 -13.60 15.90 4.80
C LYS A 620 -14.93 15.33 4.31
N LEU A 621 -15.85 16.15 3.80
CA LEU A 621 -17.06 15.69 3.09
C LEU A 621 -16.80 15.35 1.61
N GLY A 622 -15.55 15.43 1.14
CA GLY A 622 -15.13 14.93 -0.18
C GLY A 622 -14.67 16.00 -1.17
N GLY A 623 -14.31 17.21 -0.72
CA GLY A 623 -13.85 18.30 -1.59
C GLY A 623 -12.53 18.01 -2.35
N ASN A 624 -12.38 18.62 -3.51
CA ASN A 624 -11.17 18.68 -4.35
C ASN A 624 -10.01 19.44 -3.71
N GLY A 625 -10.27 20.29 -2.71
CA GLY A 625 -9.29 21.13 -2.04
C GLY A 625 -9.37 22.61 -2.46
N LEU A 626 -8.21 23.28 -2.49
CA LEU A 626 -8.10 24.70 -2.83
C LEU A 626 -7.85 24.89 -4.33
N ILE A 627 -8.71 25.65 -4.98
CA ILE A 627 -8.58 26.07 -6.38
C ILE A 627 -8.33 27.58 -6.37
N LYS A 628 -7.24 28.04 -7.00
CA LYS A 628 -6.99 29.47 -7.17
C LYS A 628 -7.30 29.88 -8.60
N ILE A 629 -8.07 30.97 -8.70
CA ILE A 629 -8.50 31.56 -9.95
C ILE A 629 -8.29 33.08 -9.96
N ALA A 630 -7.62 33.53 -11.02
CA ALA A 630 -7.64 34.88 -11.58
C ALA A 630 -7.08 36.04 -10.73
N GLN A 631 -6.98 37.17 -11.41
CA GLN A 631 -6.29 38.41 -11.06
C GLN A 631 -7.32 39.55 -10.98
N THR A 632 -6.96 40.68 -10.39
CA THR A 632 -7.80 41.90 -10.41
C THR A 632 -7.40 42.82 -11.57
N LYS A 633 -8.35 43.64 -12.05
CA LYS A 633 -8.15 44.61 -13.14
C LYS A 633 -7.02 45.56 -12.82
N ASP A 634 -6.91 45.96 -11.56
CA ASP A 634 -5.86 46.88 -11.12
C ASP A 634 -4.51 46.18 -11.00
N THR A 635 -4.46 44.89 -10.65
CA THR A 635 -3.21 44.09 -10.68
C THR A 635 -2.66 44.00 -12.10
N CYS A 636 -3.52 43.78 -13.10
CA CYS A 636 -3.11 43.80 -14.51
C CYS A 636 -2.53 45.15 -14.93
N LYS A 637 -3.11 46.27 -14.46
CA LYS A 637 -2.57 47.62 -14.69
C LYS A 637 -1.20 47.82 -14.03
N GLU A 638 -1.02 47.40 -12.77
CA GLU A 638 0.25 47.48 -12.04
C GLU A 638 1.37 46.72 -12.76
N LEU A 639 1.03 45.53 -13.27
CA LEU A 639 1.96 44.64 -13.96
C LEU A 639 2.16 44.98 -15.44
N GLY A 640 1.32 45.83 -16.02
CA GLY A 640 1.43 46.27 -17.42
C GLY A 640 0.95 45.23 -18.45
N PHE A 641 -0.01 44.36 -18.08
CA PHE A 641 -0.57 43.35 -18.98
C PHE A 641 -2.07 43.57 -19.22
N ALA A 642 -2.56 43.10 -20.36
CA ALA A 642 -3.99 43.08 -20.64
C ALA A 642 -4.70 42.05 -19.74
N PRO A 643 -5.92 42.33 -19.24
CA PRO A 643 -6.73 41.34 -18.54
C PRO A 643 -6.92 40.08 -19.39
N PRO A 644 -6.71 38.87 -18.84
CA PRO A 644 -6.87 37.64 -19.61
C PRO A 644 -8.36 37.39 -19.92
N GLU A 645 -8.64 36.94 -21.14
CA GLU A 645 -10.01 36.60 -21.60
C GLU A 645 -10.64 35.47 -20.79
N GLU A 646 -9.84 34.47 -20.41
CA GLU A 646 -10.25 33.35 -19.58
C GLU A 646 -9.57 33.41 -18.20
N PRO A 647 -10.19 32.86 -17.14
CA PRO A 647 -9.55 32.81 -15.83
C PRO A 647 -8.29 31.94 -15.83
N LEU A 648 -7.19 32.46 -15.26
CA LEU A 648 -5.98 31.67 -15.00
C LEU A 648 -6.19 30.79 -13.77
N VAL A 649 -6.05 29.48 -13.92
CA VAL A 649 -6.32 28.49 -12.87
C VAL A 649 -5.05 27.73 -12.48
N PHE A 650 -4.85 27.61 -11.18
CA PHE A 650 -3.90 26.67 -10.58
C PHE A 650 -4.46 26.17 -9.24
N SER A 651 -3.79 25.21 -8.62
CA SER A 651 -4.28 24.54 -7.41
C SER A 651 -3.29 24.68 -6.26
N LYS A 652 -3.82 24.43 -5.05
CA LYS A 652 -3.06 24.28 -3.81
C LYS A 652 -3.53 23.01 -3.11
N PHE A 653 -2.62 22.28 -2.47
CA PHE A 653 -3.05 21.18 -1.61
C PHE A 653 -3.72 21.72 -0.35
N SER A 654 -4.71 20.98 0.13
CA SER A 654 -5.47 21.29 1.34
C SER A 654 -4.59 21.34 2.59
N SER A 655 -3.43 20.68 2.60
CA SER A 655 -2.44 20.74 3.69
C SER A 655 -1.82 22.12 3.89
N SER A 656 -1.93 23.03 2.91
CA SER A 656 -1.48 24.42 3.05
C SER A 656 -2.38 25.27 3.97
N ILE A 657 -3.60 24.80 4.26
CA ILE A 657 -4.58 25.54 5.05
C ILE A 657 -4.13 25.64 6.51
N THR A 658 -4.21 26.84 7.07
CA THR A 658 -3.94 27.09 8.49
C THR A 658 -4.93 28.08 9.09
N GLY A 659 -4.97 28.16 10.42
CA GLY A 659 -5.91 29.01 11.12
C GLY A 659 -5.62 30.51 10.97
N PRO A 660 -6.63 31.36 11.28
CA PRO A 660 -6.56 32.81 11.11
C PRO A 660 -5.54 33.51 12.03
N PHE A 661 -5.07 32.81 13.07
CA PHE A 661 -4.14 33.31 14.09
C PHE A 661 -2.96 32.38 14.35
N ASP A 662 -2.82 31.33 13.54
CA ASP A 662 -1.70 30.40 13.68
C ASP A 662 -0.43 31.03 13.12
N LYS A 663 0.71 30.55 13.62
CA LYS A 663 2.02 30.94 13.10
C LYS A 663 2.24 30.28 11.75
N ILE A 664 2.93 30.97 10.86
CA ILE A 664 3.31 30.46 9.54
C ILE A 664 4.81 30.25 9.56
N ILE A 665 5.24 29.02 9.29
CA ILE A 665 6.65 28.68 9.23
C ILE A 665 7.22 29.25 7.93
N HIS A 666 8.26 30.08 8.05
CA HIS A 666 9.02 30.52 6.89
C HIS A 666 9.82 29.32 6.35
N PRO A 667 9.66 28.94 5.08
CA PRO A 667 10.39 27.81 4.51
C PRO A 667 11.88 28.15 4.32
N ASP A 668 12.79 27.28 4.76
CA ASP A 668 14.23 27.45 4.52
C ASP A 668 14.60 27.38 3.03
N ILE A 669 13.76 26.71 2.24
CA ILE A 669 13.97 26.47 0.80
C ILE A 669 13.57 27.64 -0.09
N SER A 670 13.04 28.74 0.46
CA SER A 670 12.68 29.94 -0.31
C SER A 670 13.12 31.20 0.43
N LYS A 671 13.43 32.26 -0.33
CA LYS A 671 13.69 33.61 0.17
C LYS A 671 12.71 34.64 -0.38
N GLU A 672 11.77 34.21 -1.20
CA GLU A 672 10.89 35.08 -1.98
C GLU A 672 9.42 34.86 -1.58
N VAL A 673 9.15 34.76 -0.28
CA VAL A 673 7.81 34.54 0.27
C VAL A 673 7.07 35.87 0.41
N PHE A 674 5.85 35.99 -0.10
CA PHE A 674 5.04 37.20 -0.01
C PHE A 674 3.54 36.91 0.19
N TRP A 675 2.78 37.97 0.52
CA TRP A 675 1.35 37.93 0.85
C TRP A 675 0.44 38.21 -0.34
N GLU A 676 -0.77 37.67 -0.27
CA GLU A 676 -1.85 37.94 -1.23
C GLU A 676 -3.20 37.87 -0.49
N ALA A 677 -3.78 39.01 -0.09
CA ALA A 677 -5.13 39.00 0.48
C ALA A 677 -6.16 38.64 -0.60
N GLU A 678 -7.04 37.68 -0.31
CA GLU A 678 -8.06 37.19 -1.25
C GLU A 678 -9.42 36.94 -0.60
N LEU A 679 -10.48 37.12 -1.40
CA LEU A 679 -11.80 36.58 -1.09
C LEU A 679 -11.79 35.08 -1.38
N ALA A 680 -12.15 34.28 -0.38
CA ALA A 680 -12.30 32.84 -0.51
C ALA A 680 -13.79 32.46 -0.55
N VAL A 681 -14.17 31.68 -1.56
CA VAL A 681 -15.55 31.25 -1.80
C VAL A 681 -15.65 29.76 -1.49
N VAL A 682 -16.56 29.39 -0.59
CA VAL A 682 -16.75 28.00 -0.16
C VAL A 682 -17.94 27.42 -0.90
N ILE A 683 -17.72 26.34 -1.64
CA ILE A 683 -18.77 25.63 -2.37
C ILE A 683 -19.61 24.80 -1.39
N GLY A 684 -20.93 24.83 -1.56
CA GLY A 684 -21.91 24.13 -0.70
C GLY A 684 -22.65 22.99 -1.39
N LYS A 685 -22.57 22.88 -2.71
CA LYS A 685 -23.29 21.89 -3.52
C LYS A 685 -22.43 21.43 -4.69
N ASN A 686 -22.66 20.20 -5.15
CA ASN A 686 -22.02 19.71 -6.36
C ASN A 686 -22.39 20.63 -7.54
N ALA A 687 -21.39 21.21 -8.20
CA ALA A 687 -21.57 22.03 -9.39
C ALA A 687 -20.80 21.42 -10.57
N LYS A 688 -21.52 21.10 -11.64
CA LYS A 688 -20.95 20.62 -12.91
C LYS A 688 -21.70 21.25 -14.07
N ASN A 689 -20.98 21.86 -15.00
CA ASN A 689 -21.52 22.52 -16.19
C ASN A 689 -22.67 23.49 -15.86
N ILE A 690 -22.48 24.34 -14.84
CA ILE A 690 -23.49 25.32 -14.42
C ILE A 690 -23.25 26.67 -15.08
N GLU A 691 -24.31 27.45 -15.27
CA GLU A 691 -24.22 28.81 -15.77
C GLU A 691 -23.89 29.80 -14.64
N ALA A 692 -23.23 30.91 -14.97
CA ALA A 692 -22.85 31.94 -13.98
C ALA A 692 -24.06 32.53 -13.25
N SER A 693 -25.22 32.64 -13.92
CA SER A 693 -26.47 33.11 -13.30
C SER A 693 -26.99 32.21 -12.18
N GLU A 694 -26.61 30.93 -12.17
CA GLU A 694 -27.03 29.93 -11.19
C GLU A 694 -25.98 29.72 -10.09
N ALA A 695 -24.73 30.16 -10.31
CA ALA A 695 -23.59 29.84 -9.44
C ALA A 695 -23.78 30.25 -7.97
N LYS A 696 -24.52 31.34 -7.72
CA LYS A 696 -24.86 31.78 -6.36
C LYS A 696 -25.51 30.68 -5.52
N ASP A 697 -26.34 29.84 -6.13
CA ASP A 697 -27.08 28.78 -5.42
C ASP A 697 -26.18 27.61 -5.00
N TYR A 698 -24.96 27.54 -5.55
CA TYR A 698 -23.96 26.52 -5.23
C TYR A 698 -22.94 27.01 -4.19
N VAL A 699 -22.93 28.30 -3.85
CA VAL A 699 -22.03 28.88 -2.83
C VAL A 699 -22.62 28.68 -1.44
N PHE A 700 -21.84 28.06 -0.55
CA PHE A 700 -22.16 27.99 0.88
C PHE A 700 -21.93 29.34 1.55
N GLY A 701 -20.77 29.94 1.32
CA GLY A 701 -20.39 31.20 1.95
C GLY A 701 -19.04 31.74 1.52
N TYR A 702 -18.62 32.80 2.20
CA TYR A 702 -17.43 33.59 1.91
C TYR A 702 -16.57 33.78 3.17
N THR A 703 -15.26 33.88 2.97
CA THR A 703 -14.30 34.18 4.04
C THR A 703 -13.09 34.93 3.48
N VAL A 704 -12.19 35.41 4.33
CA VAL A 704 -10.91 36.00 3.91
C VAL A 704 -9.81 34.95 3.97
N ALA A 705 -8.91 34.99 3.00
CA ALA A 705 -7.71 34.18 2.95
C ALA A 705 -6.47 35.04 2.67
N ASN A 706 -5.32 34.51 3.06
CA ASN A 706 -4.02 34.99 2.61
C ASN A 706 -3.37 33.89 1.75
N ASP A 707 -3.21 34.13 0.46
CA ASP A 707 -2.58 33.18 -0.45
C ASP A 707 -1.06 33.39 -0.51
N LEU A 708 -0.35 32.91 0.52
CA LEU A 708 1.09 33.06 0.53
C LEU A 708 1.75 32.35 -0.66
N THR A 709 2.81 32.98 -1.15
CA THR A 709 3.52 32.54 -2.35
C THR A 709 5.02 32.62 -2.17
N ALA A 710 5.72 31.52 -2.46
CA ALA A 710 7.16 31.50 -2.67
C ALA A 710 7.46 31.69 -4.17
N LEU A 711 7.82 32.91 -4.58
CA LEU A 711 7.91 33.31 -5.98
C LEU A 711 8.99 32.55 -6.77
N ASP A 712 10.13 32.32 -6.14
CA ASP A 712 11.28 31.66 -6.75
C ASP A 712 10.96 30.24 -7.24
N TRP A 713 10.04 29.56 -6.54
CA TRP A 713 9.60 28.21 -6.89
C TRP A 713 8.69 28.13 -8.10
N HIS A 714 8.07 29.24 -8.55
CA HIS A 714 7.35 29.24 -9.82
C HIS A 714 8.31 28.98 -10.99
N LYS A 715 9.44 29.67 -11.02
CA LYS A 715 10.44 29.52 -12.10
C LYS A 715 11.19 28.19 -11.99
N LYS A 716 11.63 27.82 -10.76
CA LYS A 716 12.35 26.56 -10.53
C LYS A 716 11.50 25.33 -10.87
N ASN A 717 10.19 25.39 -10.63
CA ASN A 717 9.25 24.33 -10.94
C ASN A 717 8.72 24.39 -12.40
N GLY A 718 9.57 24.75 -13.36
CA GLY A 718 9.22 24.76 -14.79
C GLY A 718 8.06 25.69 -15.16
N GLY A 719 7.83 26.77 -14.40
CA GLY A 719 6.70 27.68 -14.60
C GLY A 719 5.38 27.18 -14.02
N GLN A 720 5.34 26.08 -13.24
CA GLN A 720 4.12 25.63 -12.55
C GLN A 720 4.05 26.21 -11.13
N TRP A 721 2.91 26.80 -10.76
CA TRP A 721 2.74 27.47 -9.45
C TRP A 721 2.67 26.54 -8.23
N LEU A 722 2.39 25.24 -8.43
CA LEU A 722 2.02 24.32 -7.36
C LEU A 722 3.00 24.34 -6.17
N LEU A 723 4.31 24.15 -6.39
CA LEU A 723 5.30 24.09 -5.30
C LEU A 723 5.41 25.41 -4.54
N GLY A 724 5.35 26.55 -5.24
CA GLY A 724 5.39 27.88 -4.62
C GLY A 724 4.13 28.23 -3.82
N LYS A 725 3.03 27.50 -4.06
CA LYS A 725 1.73 27.76 -3.44
C LYS A 725 1.35 26.75 -2.37
N THR A 726 1.87 25.52 -2.40
CA THR A 726 1.31 24.44 -1.59
C THR A 726 1.99 24.20 -0.24
N MET A 727 2.91 25.06 0.18
CA MET A 727 3.65 24.85 1.42
C MET A 727 2.71 24.82 2.64
N ASP A 728 3.07 24.03 3.65
CA ASP A 728 2.24 23.91 4.87
C ASP A 728 2.09 25.30 5.53
N GLY A 729 0.86 25.73 5.77
CA GLY A 729 0.55 27.06 6.32
C GLY A 729 0.46 28.20 5.30
N PHE A 730 0.64 27.96 4.00
CA PHE A 730 0.56 29.00 2.96
C PHE A 730 -0.87 29.40 2.55
N CYS A 731 -1.89 28.95 3.27
CA CYS A 731 -3.26 29.40 3.09
C CYS A 731 -3.96 29.65 4.44
N PRO A 732 -3.57 30.69 5.22
CA PRO A 732 -4.36 31.12 6.34
C PRO A 732 -5.75 31.56 5.88
N ILE A 733 -6.78 31.04 6.54
CA ILE A 733 -8.19 31.29 6.17
C ILE A 733 -9.06 31.48 7.41
N GLY A 734 -10.11 32.30 7.29
CA GLY A 734 -11.04 32.58 8.39
C GLY A 734 -11.11 34.08 8.70
N PRO A 735 -11.44 34.51 9.93
CA PRO A 735 -11.79 33.70 11.09
C PRO A 735 -13.19 33.08 11.01
N ASN A 736 -14.04 33.56 10.09
CA ASN A 736 -15.44 33.13 9.95
C ASN A 736 -15.77 32.77 8.51
N ILE A 737 -16.69 31.83 8.32
CA ILE A 737 -17.39 31.67 7.03
C ILE A 737 -18.77 32.30 7.18
N LEU A 738 -19.04 33.36 6.40
CA LEU A 738 -20.37 33.97 6.33
C LEU A 738 -21.15 33.32 5.20
N THR A 739 -22.34 32.82 5.50
CA THR A 739 -23.21 32.20 4.50
C THR A 739 -23.58 33.18 3.38
N ALA A 740 -23.85 32.68 2.18
CA ALA A 740 -24.05 33.52 1.00
C ALA A 740 -25.20 34.54 1.16
N ASP A 741 -26.24 34.26 1.96
CA ASP A 741 -27.33 35.20 2.26
C ASP A 741 -26.90 36.39 3.11
N LYS A 742 -25.77 36.28 3.82
CA LYS A 742 -25.17 37.35 4.64
C LYS A 742 -24.25 38.28 3.85
N VAL A 743 -23.88 37.89 2.64
CA VAL A 743 -23.02 38.65 1.75
C VAL A 743 -23.80 38.87 0.45
N PRO A 744 -24.77 39.80 0.45
CA PRO A 744 -25.70 39.96 -0.67
C PRO A 744 -24.99 40.35 -1.98
N ASN A 745 -23.85 41.04 -1.87
CA ASN A 745 -23.00 41.41 -3.00
C ASN A 745 -21.52 41.07 -2.70
N PRO A 746 -21.03 39.88 -3.10
CA PRO A 746 -19.63 39.50 -2.89
C PRO A 746 -18.66 40.29 -3.80
N HIS A 747 -19.17 40.97 -4.82
CA HIS A 747 -18.42 41.81 -5.75
C HIS A 747 -18.36 43.28 -5.31
N ASN A 748 -18.64 43.61 -4.05
CA ASN A 748 -18.46 44.96 -3.52
C ASN A 748 -18.04 44.97 -2.05
N LEU A 749 -16.93 44.33 -1.74
CA LEU A 749 -16.36 44.25 -0.39
C LEU A 749 -14.99 44.93 -0.38
N ALA A 750 -14.75 45.82 0.58
CA ALA A 750 -13.41 46.37 0.77
C ALA A 750 -12.44 45.26 1.24
N ILE A 751 -11.25 45.23 0.66
CA ILE A 751 -10.18 44.28 0.98
C ILE A 751 -8.89 45.04 1.29
N SER A 752 -8.17 44.62 2.32
CA SER A 752 -6.87 45.19 2.68
C SER A 752 -5.89 44.17 3.21
N CYS A 753 -4.60 44.48 3.10
CA CYS A 753 -3.51 43.74 3.72
C CYS A 753 -2.50 44.72 4.32
N SER A 754 -2.00 44.42 5.52
CA SER A 754 -0.88 45.13 6.14
C SER A 754 0.21 44.18 6.59
N VAL A 755 1.45 44.66 6.57
CA VAL A 755 2.62 43.94 7.09
C VAL A 755 3.28 44.82 8.13
N ASN A 756 3.44 44.30 9.35
CA ASN A 756 3.95 45.04 10.51
C ASN A 756 3.19 46.36 10.77
N GLY A 757 1.86 46.34 10.58
CA GLY A 757 0.98 47.49 10.73
C GLY A 757 1.04 48.50 9.58
N GLN A 758 1.91 48.31 8.59
CA GLN A 758 1.94 49.16 7.39
C GLN A 758 1.01 48.59 6.33
N ILE A 759 0.03 49.37 5.88
CA ILE A 759 -0.89 48.97 4.81
C ILE A 759 -0.08 48.77 3.50
N LYS A 760 -0.25 47.60 2.89
CA LYS A 760 0.39 47.19 1.64
C LYS A 760 -0.59 47.01 0.49
N GLN A 761 -1.80 46.53 0.78
CA GLN A 761 -2.87 46.37 -0.21
C GLN A 761 -4.14 47.06 0.30
N THR A 762 -4.83 47.79 -0.58
CA THR A 762 -6.16 48.36 -0.35
C THR A 762 -6.93 48.34 -1.67
N SER A 763 -8.08 47.68 -1.71
CA SER A 763 -8.90 47.59 -2.92
C SER A 763 -10.35 47.21 -2.60
N ASN A 764 -11.10 46.79 -3.62
CA ASN A 764 -12.47 46.30 -3.51
C ASN A 764 -12.70 45.13 -4.47
N THR A 765 -13.52 44.16 -4.08
CA THR A 765 -13.84 42.98 -4.91
C THR A 765 -14.60 43.31 -6.21
N ASN A 766 -15.08 44.54 -6.39
CA ASN A 766 -15.60 45.02 -7.69
C ASN A 766 -14.51 45.15 -8.78
N GLN A 767 -13.22 45.08 -8.38
CA GLN A 767 -12.08 45.10 -9.30
C GLN A 767 -11.69 43.71 -9.81
N LEU A 768 -12.38 42.63 -9.41
CA LEU A 768 -12.17 41.31 -10.00
C LEU A 768 -12.35 41.37 -11.53
N ILE A 769 -11.45 40.72 -12.28
CA ILE A 769 -11.57 40.63 -13.75
C ILE A 769 -12.74 39.73 -14.11
N HIS A 770 -12.73 38.55 -13.54
CA HIS A 770 -13.77 37.54 -13.63
C HIS A 770 -14.52 37.51 -12.30
N GLY A 771 -15.83 37.68 -12.32
CA GLY A 771 -16.61 37.68 -11.10
C GLY A 771 -16.58 36.30 -10.42
N VAL A 772 -16.90 36.27 -9.12
CA VAL A 772 -17.04 35.03 -8.33
C VAL A 772 -17.83 33.95 -9.10
N TYR A 773 -18.99 34.33 -9.63
CA TYR A 773 -19.91 33.40 -10.28
C TYR A 773 -19.41 32.93 -11.65
N ASP A 774 -18.70 33.78 -12.38
CA ASP A 774 -18.05 33.43 -13.65
C ASP A 774 -16.94 32.41 -13.42
N CYS A 775 -16.15 32.59 -12.35
CA CYS A 775 -15.09 31.66 -11.95
C CYS A 775 -15.65 30.27 -11.61
N ILE A 776 -16.74 30.21 -10.83
CA ILE A 776 -17.41 28.94 -10.48
C ILE A 776 -17.98 28.26 -11.72
N SER A 777 -18.67 29.02 -12.58
CA SER A 777 -19.22 28.50 -13.83
C SER A 777 -18.10 27.93 -14.72
N PHE A 778 -17.02 28.68 -14.90
CA PHE A 778 -15.85 28.28 -15.67
C PHE A 778 -15.26 26.96 -15.13
N LEU A 779 -14.95 26.88 -13.84
CA LEU A 779 -14.42 25.67 -13.21
C LEU A 779 -15.33 24.45 -13.37
N SER A 780 -16.64 24.66 -13.19
CA SER A 780 -17.62 23.58 -13.26
C SER A 780 -17.65 22.89 -14.64
N LYS A 781 -17.12 23.52 -15.69
CA LYS A 781 -16.98 22.91 -17.01
C LYS A 781 -15.91 21.82 -17.00
N PHE A 782 -14.78 22.08 -16.34
CA PHE A 782 -13.61 21.18 -16.31
C PHE A 782 -13.77 20.05 -15.30
N CYS A 783 -14.13 20.39 -14.07
CA CYS A 783 -14.26 19.44 -12.96
C CYS A 783 -15.60 19.62 -12.24
N THR A 784 -16.05 18.58 -11.55
CA THR A 784 -17.16 18.70 -10.62
C THR A 784 -16.65 19.42 -9.37
N LEU A 785 -17.16 20.63 -9.10
CA LEU A 785 -16.93 21.30 -7.82
C LEU A 785 -17.77 20.61 -6.76
N LEU A 786 -17.17 20.33 -5.61
CA LEU A 786 -17.78 19.57 -4.51
C LEU A 786 -17.98 20.46 -3.27
N PRO A 787 -18.96 20.13 -2.40
CA PRO A 787 -19.10 20.80 -1.12
C PRO A 787 -17.78 20.79 -0.34
N GLY A 788 -17.35 21.96 0.10
CA GLY A 788 -16.07 22.16 0.78
C GLY A 788 -14.92 22.59 -0.12
N ASP A 789 -15.08 22.58 -1.44
CA ASP A 789 -14.12 23.21 -2.35
C ASP A 789 -14.03 24.71 -2.03
N ILE A 790 -12.81 25.23 -2.10
CA ILE A 790 -12.55 26.66 -1.91
C ILE A 790 -11.99 27.23 -3.19
N VAL A 791 -12.65 28.28 -3.68
CA VAL A 791 -12.17 29.08 -4.80
C VAL A 791 -11.59 30.38 -4.25
N LEU A 792 -10.28 30.57 -4.39
CA LEU A 792 -9.59 31.82 -4.13
C LEU A 792 -9.67 32.69 -5.38
N THR A 793 -10.23 33.90 -5.27
CA THR A 793 -10.68 34.68 -6.44
C THR A 793 -9.66 35.67 -6.99
N GLY A 794 -8.46 35.72 -6.42
CA GLY A 794 -7.42 36.65 -6.80
C GLY A 794 -7.17 37.76 -5.80
N THR A 795 -6.00 38.38 -5.93
CA THR A 795 -5.48 39.39 -5.01
C THR A 795 -5.36 40.77 -5.67
N PRO A 796 -5.61 41.87 -4.93
CA PRO A 796 -5.43 43.23 -5.43
C PRO A 796 -3.95 43.63 -5.62
N PRO A 797 -3.67 44.79 -6.24
CA PRO A 797 -2.35 45.40 -6.29
C PRO A 797 -1.61 45.46 -4.96
N GLY A 798 -0.28 45.50 -5.01
CA GLY A 798 0.57 45.66 -3.82
C GLY A 798 0.98 44.36 -3.12
N SER A 799 0.89 43.22 -3.81
CA SER A 799 1.51 41.97 -3.34
C SER A 799 3.03 42.09 -3.37
N GLY A 800 3.70 41.60 -2.33
CA GLY A 800 5.13 41.83 -2.12
C GLY A 800 6.04 41.44 -3.29
N GLY A 801 5.78 40.31 -3.96
CA GLY A 801 6.57 39.85 -5.10
C GLY A 801 6.47 40.71 -6.36
N PHE A 802 5.43 41.55 -6.46
CA PHE A 802 5.19 42.44 -7.60
C PHE A 802 5.48 43.91 -7.30
N ALA A 803 5.73 44.24 -6.03
CA ALA A 803 6.14 45.58 -5.61
C ALA A 803 7.47 46.00 -6.27
N LYS A 804 7.71 47.31 -6.37
CA LYS A 804 8.94 47.89 -6.91
C LYS A 804 9.64 48.76 -5.86
N PRO A 805 10.74 48.30 -5.22
CA PRO A 805 11.34 46.97 -5.34
C PRO A 805 10.50 45.86 -4.67
N PRO A 806 10.71 44.57 -5.01
CA PRO A 806 10.02 43.47 -4.38
C PRO A 806 10.23 43.44 -2.86
N GLN A 807 9.18 43.05 -2.13
CA GLN A 807 9.17 42.92 -0.68
C GLN A 807 8.81 41.50 -0.30
N PHE A 808 9.67 40.86 0.50
CA PHE A 808 9.48 39.49 0.96
C PHE A 808 9.41 39.45 2.48
N LEU A 809 8.57 38.55 2.97
CA LEU A 809 8.35 38.28 4.38
C LEU A 809 9.58 37.63 5.00
N LYS A 810 9.80 37.93 6.28
CA LYS A 810 10.90 37.40 7.09
C LYS A 810 10.36 36.90 8.42
N GLU A 811 11.15 36.05 9.09
CA GLU A 811 10.87 35.66 10.47
C GLU A 811 10.61 36.89 11.35
N GLY A 812 9.54 36.83 12.14
CA GLY A 812 9.08 37.93 12.99
C GLY A 812 8.02 38.84 12.37
N ASP A 813 7.89 38.88 11.03
CA ASP A 813 6.89 39.70 10.36
C ASP A 813 5.46 39.27 10.75
N VAL A 814 4.56 40.25 10.83
CA VAL A 814 3.14 40.03 11.08
C VAL A 814 2.34 40.49 9.87
N VAL A 815 1.60 39.57 9.27
CA VAL A 815 0.72 39.84 8.12
C VAL A 815 -0.73 39.83 8.58
N GLU A 816 -1.47 40.86 8.19
CA GLU A 816 -2.88 41.01 8.50
C GLU A 816 -3.70 41.28 7.25
N CYS A 817 -4.60 40.36 6.89
CA CYS A 817 -5.54 40.55 5.77
C CYS A 817 -6.96 40.72 6.31
N GLU A 818 -7.71 41.66 5.76
CA GLU A 818 -9.07 41.97 6.19
C GLU A 818 -9.99 42.15 4.98
N ILE A 819 -11.18 41.56 5.06
CA ILE A 819 -12.28 41.85 4.14
C ILE A 819 -13.48 42.34 4.95
N GLU A 820 -14.05 43.45 4.48
CA GLU A 820 -15.21 44.10 5.07
C GLU A 820 -16.31 43.08 5.37
N ASN A 821 -16.84 43.11 6.59
CA ASN A 821 -17.90 42.22 7.09
C ASN A 821 -17.53 40.73 7.21
N LEU A 822 -16.43 40.25 6.61
CA LEU A 822 -15.98 38.85 6.72
C LEU A 822 -15.03 38.64 7.90
N GLY A 823 -14.21 39.65 8.20
CA GLY A 823 -13.29 39.68 9.34
C GLY A 823 -11.84 39.82 8.92
N LYS A 824 -10.95 39.62 9.90
CA LYS A 824 -9.52 39.85 9.80
C LYS A 824 -8.74 38.60 10.23
N ILE A 825 -7.75 38.21 9.43
CA ILE A 825 -6.73 37.22 9.78
C ILE A 825 -5.43 37.94 10.16
N ARG A 826 -4.69 37.37 11.10
CA ARG A 826 -3.42 37.90 11.62
C ARG A 826 -2.47 36.75 11.87
N ASN A 827 -1.44 36.62 11.05
CA ASN A 827 -0.46 35.54 11.15
C ASN A 827 0.94 36.11 11.36
N GLN A 828 1.71 35.48 12.25
CA GLN A 828 3.12 35.79 12.47
C GLN A 828 3.98 34.78 11.71
N ILE A 829 4.99 35.27 11.00
CA ILE A 829 6.02 34.46 10.35
C ILE A 829 7.04 34.02 11.40
N VAL A 830 7.31 32.72 11.48
CA VAL A 830 8.22 32.09 12.46
C VAL A 830 9.18 31.11 11.84
#